data_AF-B4JE16-F1
#
_entry.id   AF-B4JE16-F1
#
_cell.length_a   1.000
_cell.length_b   1.000
_cell.length_c   1.000
_cell.angle_alpha   90.00
_cell.angle_beta   90.00
_cell.angle_gamma   90.00
#
_symmetry.space_group_name_H-M   'P 1'
#
loop_
_entity.id
_entity.type
_entity.pdbx_description
1 polymer ?
#
loop_
_entity_poly.entity_id
_entity_poly.type
_entity_poly.pdbx_seq_one_letter_code
_entity_poly.pdbx_strand_id
1 'polypeptide(L)'
;MCIIMLLVESALIFWMIYEVTNHFLIPALTGMSKLLNLNEYVAGVTVMTLGNNAPDIFGGILALNSVSRHNYSDTMAKNLFVSTVISSIVMWVTPFAIDGTFFLRDVGFVLLYVSYVDFTIKMCKGFVTYIWAVSMALVCPIYIIVILIDVYLQYRKDKQWRRESRSTEEMNQFDTLNSPFDSIKTQTTIDSPYADQSPNKFLFRQFFSVFDTLDRNSFNSKWTIRKLWALVKVPLLFCLRFMIPQMNFHDVSYSWSKLLCCIQITTTPNLIIFMFLAGYVDLCIWTVPTVALSTVCFLPISILAFRHSRTDGVPKWYPYISIITFIVCAFVLYATTAELIALMETVGIVLRCSHTFIGCTVFTWGYGWAELTANVGMARKGFPRMAFSACFGVIILSILFCVSLYYIMSTLVPYGDLVENEIRVGYFVNTSGCRMMALRPLPPESRTYLRRLEAKQCTKPQLFRAVTERGKNYLKLTMSEGEILSVFRVESINHVQCKYVLIERYNDFQNIPNATEMFFLSQQAQQIKVGEGGQILRIQCHGANNETVYHDVHFFLPSPTPLPNEAASSASDADSLSVMIMGIDSISHMHFIRSMPLLSGYVGSLPHVEFWGYNRVGRNTYPNLVPLFSGLNEDELQSDCCDGQSYYDECDFLWNRFKDVGYNTSYGEDTRVGGTFNYGKSGFDRQPTDFYLRPVMLEIDQHTRYSIDRRDEIHCTASRKYAEILYEFIYKLMPHMKRGPHFSFFWQSQGVHDYFNYAQFLDEEYLNLLRRLETEGILNSTLVLLMSDHGMRYGSFRNTYQGMLEESQPLLIALYPNWLAKAYPFAISNLRLNAHRLVTTYDLHATLKDLTNLQLLRDGNIAHRTTVLEKLGPKIPRGISLFLPIPEIRNCGLAGIPSSYCLCHTLSQILTTDQRAQRAAEFVVQSINSITSEEKLCQRLRLKEVQAAYLLNQDNNMYEFEVKVRLRTTPGEGQFEGTTRFTGYSLALNGVVIRTNKYANQSYCVENYRIEMYCYCL
;
A
#
# COMPACT_ATOMS: atom_id res chain seq x y z
N MET A 1 -11.47 9.22 -32.31
CA MET A 1 -12.83 9.74 -32.03
C MET A 1 -12.99 10.13 -30.56
N CYS A 2 -12.70 9.23 -29.60
CA CYS A 2 -12.82 9.54 -28.16
C CYS A 2 -12.00 10.76 -27.71
N ILE A 3 -10.74 10.89 -28.10
CA ILE A 3 -9.90 12.07 -27.75
C ILE A 3 -10.53 13.38 -28.24
N ILE A 4 -11.12 13.38 -29.44
CA ILE A 4 -11.76 14.58 -30.00
C ILE A 4 -13.00 14.95 -29.17
N MET A 5 -13.79 13.97 -28.74
CA MET A 5 -14.94 14.22 -27.85
C MET A 5 -14.49 14.78 -26.50
N LEU A 6 -13.45 14.20 -25.88
CA LEU A 6 -12.88 14.68 -24.62
C LEU A 6 -12.34 16.11 -24.74
N LEU A 7 -11.68 16.46 -25.85
CA LEU A 7 -11.17 17.82 -26.09
C LEU A 7 -12.32 18.83 -26.31
N VAL A 8 -13.39 18.43 -26.99
CA VAL A 8 -14.58 19.29 -27.19
C VAL A 8 -15.29 19.53 -25.86
N GLU A 9 -15.42 18.50 -25.03
CA GLU A 9 -15.99 18.60 -23.69
C GLU A 9 -15.12 19.47 -22.77
N SER A 10 -13.80 19.29 -22.81
CA SER A 10 -12.85 20.13 -22.08
C SER A 10 -12.97 21.61 -22.48
N ALA A 11 -13.11 21.89 -23.78
CA ALA A 11 -13.30 23.25 -24.28
C ALA A 11 -14.62 23.89 -23.79
N LEU A 12 -15.68 23.10 -23.65
CA LEU A 12 -16.95 23.56 -23.08
C LEU A 12 -16.81 23.89 -21.59
N ILE A 13 -16.11 23.05 -20.82
CA ILE A 13 -15.86 23.29 -19.39
C ILE A 13 -14.95 24.50 -19.19
N PHE A 14 -13.89 24.66 -19.97
CA PHE A 14 -13.03 25.85 -19.95
C PHE A 14 -13.82 27.14 -20.19
N TRP A 15 -14.75 27.12 -21.14
CA TRP A 15 -15.64 28.25 -21.40
C TRP A 15 -16.61 28.49 -20.24
N MET A 16 -17.18 27.44 -19.64
CA MET A 16 -18.06 27.57 -18.48
C MET A 16 -17.34 28.19 -17.28
N ILE A 17 -16.11 27.74 -16.98
CA ILE A 17 -15.26 28.34 -15.93
C ILE A 17 -15.05 29.84 -16.21
N TYR A 18 -14.72 30.19 -17.46
CA TYR A 18 -14.55 31.58 -17.86
C TYR A 18 -15.82 32.43 -17.62
N GLU A 19 -17.00 31.91 -17.97
CA GLU A 19 -18.27 32.62 -17.79
C GLU A 19 -18.63 32.79 -16.30
N VAL A 20 -18.54 31.72 -15.52
CA VAL A 20 -18.79 31.73 -14.07
C VAL A 20 -17.88 32.76 -13.39
N THR A 21 -16.60 32.74 -13.73
CA THR A 21 -15.61 33.65 -13.16
C THR A 21 -15.88 35.12 -13.51
N ASN A 22 -16.06 35.46 -14.78
CA ASN A 22 -16.14 36.85 -15.21
C ASN A 22 -17.47 37.54 -14.89
N HIS A 23 -18.57 36.79 -14.97
CA HIS A 23 -19.92 37.32 -14.84
C HIS A 23 -20.52 37.15 -13.45
N PHE A 24 -20.02 36.23 -12.61
CA PHE A 24 -20.57 35.98 -11.29
C PHE A 24 -19.54 36.12 -10.16
N LEU A 25 -18.40 35.43 -10.23
CA LEU A 25 -17.39 35.45 -9.16
C LEU A 25 -16.77 36.85 -8.99
N ILE A 26 -16.24 37.43 -10.07
CA ILE A 26 -15.55 38.73 -10.00
C ILE A 26 -16.47 39.84 -9.44
N PRO A 27 -17.71 40.02 -9.92
CA PRO A 27 -18.63 40.96 -9.31
C PRO A 27 -18.91 40.66 -7.83
N ALA A 28 -19.10 39.39 -7.45
CA ALA A 28 -19.30 39.01 -6.05
C ALA A 28 -18.12 39.43 -5.16
N LEU A 29 -16.89 39.15 -5.58
CA LEU A 29 -15.66 39.55 -4.90
C LEU A 29 -15.53 41.07 -4.77
N THR A 30 -15.87 41.81 -5.83
CA THR A 30 -15.89 43.27 -5.82
C THR A 30 -16.92 43.81 -4.83
N GLY A 31 -18.11 43.19 -4.77
CA GLY A 31 -19.16 43.52 -3.81
C GLY A 31 -18.74 43.27 -2.37
N MET A 32 -18.09 42.14 -2.10
CA MET A 32 -17.57 41.79 -0.78
C MET A 32 -16.44 42.74 -0.34
N SER A 33 -15.51 43.09 -1.23
CA SER A 33 -14.45 44.06 -0.93
C SER A 33 -15.01 45.41 -0.51
N LYS A 34 -16.09 45.86 -1.17
CA LYS A 34 -16.82 47.09 -0.82
C LYS A 34 -17.57 46.97 0.51
N LEU A 35 -18.23 45.83 0.76
CA LEU A 35 -18.93 45.56 2.02
C LEU A 35 -17.99 45.60 3.23
N LEU A 36 -16.78 45.08 3.05
CA LEU A 36 -15.75 44.95 4.08
C LEU A 36 -14.80 46.17 4.16
N ASN A 37 -14.97 47.18 3.30
CA ASN A 37 -14.09 48.35 3.20
C ASN A 37 -12.59 48.00 3.06
N LEU A 38 -12.28 46.96 2.29
CA LEU A 38 -10.91 46.52 2.07
C LEU A 38 -10.25 47.34 0.96
N ASN A 39 -8.96 47.65 1.11
CA ASN A 39 -8.15 48.17 0.01
C ASN A 39 -7.86 47.04 -1.00
N GLU A 40 -7.52 47.40 -2.25
CA GLU A 40 -7.33 46.44 -3.35
C GLU A 40 -6.30 45.35 -3.02
N TYR A 41 -5.22 45.73 -2.35
CA TYR A 41 -4.15 44.80 -1.98
C TYR A 41 -4.63 43.75 -0.98
N VAL A 42 -5.30 44.19 0.09
CA VAL A 42 -5.82 43.36 1.18
C VAL A 42 -6.95 42.48 0.68
N ALA A 43 -7.83 43.01 -0.17
CA ALA A 43 -8.86 42.23 -0.84
C ALA A 43 -8.26 41.12 -1.71
N GLY A 44 -7.09 41.39 -2.33
CA GLY A 44 -6.33 40.44 -3.13
C GLY A 44 -5.78 39.29 -2.30
N VAL A 45 -5.04 39.57 -1.23
CA VAL A 45 -4.41 38.52 -0.41
C VAL A 45 -5.40 37.72 0.47
N THR A 46 -6.64 38.21 0.65
CA THR A 46 -7.66 37.56 1.48
C THR A 46 -8.83 37.00 0.68
N VAL A 47 -9.76 37.85 0.26
CA VAL A 47 -11.05 37.46 -0.33
C VAL A 47 -10.87 36.85 -1.73
N MET A 48 -10.00 37.44 -2.56
CA MET A 48 -9.66 36.91 -3.88
C MET A 48 -8.88 35.60 -3.77
N THR A 49 -7.86 35.54 -2.90
CA THR A 49 -7.10 34.31 -2.62
C THR A 49 -8.02 33.15 -2.22
N LEU A 50 -8.98 33.38 -1.31
CA LEU A 50 -9.91 32.35 -0.85
C LEU A 50 -10.87 31.90 -1.96
N GLY A 51 -11.33 32.82 -2.81
CA GLY A 51 -12.14 32.49 -3.99
C GLY A 51 -11.41 31.64 -5.00
N ASN A 52 -10.16 32.01 -5.31
CA ASN A 52 -9.33 31.30 -6.27
C ASN A 52 -8.91 29.90 -5.77
N ASN A 53 -8.72 29.73 -4.46
CA ASN A 53 -8.35 28.44 -3.85
C ASN A 53 -9.54 27.55 -3.51
N ALA A 54 -10.78 27.97 -3.74
CA ALA A 54 -11.93 27.14 -3.38
C ALA A 54 -11.83 25.71 -3.95
N PRO A 55 -11.45 25.48 -5.23
CA PRO A 55 -11.26 24.14 -5.76
C PRO A 55 -10.18 23.33 -5.01
N ASP A 56 -9.08 23.97 -4.61
CA ASP A 56 -7.98 23.34 -3.88
C ASP A 56 -8.36 23.00 -2.44
N ILE A 57 -9.14 23.84 -1.76
CA ILE A 57 -9.59 23.60 -0.38
C ILE A 57 -10.47 22.35 -0.34
N PHE A 58 -11.43 22.25 -1.25
CA PHE A 58 -12.32 21.09 -1.33
C PHE A 58 -11.60 19.86 -1.90
N GLY A 59 -10.71 20.06 -2.88
CA GLY A 59 -9.90 19.00 -3.47
C GLY A 59 -8.90 18.39 -2.49
N GLY A 60 -8.17 19.20 -1.73
CA GLY A 60 -7.14 18.75 -0.78
C GLY A 60 -7.69 17.93 0.39
N ILE A 61 -8.92 18.22 0.84
CA ILE A 61 -9.59 17.44 1.90
C ILE A 61 -10.11 16.09 1.36
N LEU A 62 -10.51 16.02 0.10
CA LEU A 62 -10.93 14.76 -0.55
C LEU A 62 -9.75 13.95 -1.11
N ALA A 63 -8.62 14.60 -1.34
CA ALA A 63 -7.37 14.00 -1.79
C ALA A 63 -6.71 13.10 -0.74
N LEU A 64 -7.29 12.93 0.46
CA LEU A 64 -6.85 11.92 1.44
C LEU A 64 -6.77 10.51 0.85
N ASN A 65 -7.46 10.28 -0.27
CA ASN A 65 -7.43 9.04 -1.02
C ASN A 65 -6.40 8.98 -2.18
N SER A 66 -5.61 10.02 -2.42
CA SER A 66 -4.63 10.06 -3.52
C SER A 66 -3.20 9.80 -3.04
N VAL A 67 -2.32 9.36 -3.95
CA VAL A 67 -0.90 9.10 -3.68
C VAL A 67 -0.21 10.41 -3.27
N SER A 68 0.35 10.45 -2.06
CA SER A 68 1.01 11.63 -1.46
C SER A 68 2.05 12.29 -2.37
N ARG A 69 2.79 11.47 -3.12
CA ARG A 69 3.80 11.92 -4.09
C ARG A 69 3.19 12.69 -5.25
N HIS A 70 2.05 12.26 -5.78
CA HIS A 70 1.36 12.93 -6.88
C HIS A 70 0.78 14.26 -6.41
N ASN A 71 0.10 14.25 -5.26
CA ASN A 71 -0.49 15.45 -4.69
C ASN A 71 0.57 16.54 -4.42
N TYR A 72 1.74 16.17 -3.89
CA TYR A 72 2.86 17.09 -3.72
C TYR A 72 3.37 17.64 -5.06
N SER A 73 3.63 16.78 -6.05
CA SER A 73 4.15 17.24 -7.36
C SER A 73 3.19 18.17 -8.07
N ASP A 74 1.90 17.84 -8.06
CA ASP A 74 0.86 18.58 -8.77
C ASP A 74 0.64 19.95 -8.11
N THR A 75 0.62 19.99 -6.77
CA THR A 75 0.51 21.24 -6.01
C THR A 75 1.70 22.16 -6.27
N MET A 76 2.93 21.64 -6.29
CA MET A 76 4.12 22.45 -6.55
C MET A 76 4.18 22.94 -8.00
N ALA A 77 3.82 22.09 -8.97
CA ALA A 77 3.74 22.49 -10.38
C ALA A 77 2.69 23.58 -10.62
N LYS A 78 1.52 23.46 -9.99
CA LYS A 78 0.48 24.50 -9.99
C LYS A 78 1.01 25.81 -9.42
N ASN A 79 1.61 25.78 -8.22
CA ASN A 79 2.13 26.98 -7.56
C ASN A 79 3.23 27.68 -8.37
N LEU A 80 4.08 26.90 -9.05
CA LEU A 80 5.05 27.44 -9.98
C LEU A 80 4.38 28.13 -11.16
N PHE A 81 3.33 27.54 -11.74
CA PHE A 81 2.58 28.14 -12.84
C PHE A 81 1.86 29.45 -12.44
N VAL A 82 1.26 29.50 -11.26
CA VAL A 82 0.59 30.71 -10.74
C VAL A 82 1.61 31.84 -10.52
N SER A 83 2.71 31.54 -9.83
CA SER A 83 3.76 32.54 -9.51
C SER A 83 4.50 33.05 -10.73
N THR A 84 4.63 32.25 -11.80
CA THR A 84 5.40 32.62 -13.00
C THR A 84 4.51 33.07 -14.14
N VAL A 85 3.61 32.21 -14.62
CA VAL A 85 2.82 32.45 -15.83
C VAL A 85 1.67 33.43 -15.55
N ILE A 86 0.85 33.15 -14.53
CA ILE A 86 -0.34 33.97 -14.27
C ILE A 86 0.05 35.38 -13.82
N SER A 87 0.98 35.50 -12.87
CA SER A 87 1.48 36.80 -12.40
C SER A 87 2.04 37.65 -13.55
N SER A 88 2.79 37.03 -14.47
CA SER A 88 3.34 37.69 -15.66
C SER A 88 2.27 38.16 -16.63
N ILE A 89 1.22 37.34 -16.87
CA ILE A 89 0.10 37.74 -17.72
C ILE A 89 -0.66 38.91 -17.09
N VAL A 90 -0.85 38.94 -15.78
CA VAL A 90 -1.49 40.08 -15.08
C VAL A 90 -0.69 41.36 -15.30
N MET A 91 0.63 41.31 -15.10
CA MET A 91 1.52 42.46 -15.35
C MET A 91 1.49 42.93 -16.80
N TRP A 92 1.39 42.00 -17.75
CA TRP A 92 1.34 42.33 -19.17
C TRP A 92 0.00 42.94 -19.58
N VAL A 93 -1.12 42.40 -19.09
CA VAL A 93 -2.48 42.86 -19.44
C VAL A 93 -2.74 44.26 -18.91
N THR A 94 -2.27 44.59 -17.70
CA THR A 94 -2.49 45.93 -17.10
C THR A 94 -1.29 46.30 -16.23
N PRO A 95 -0.30 47.03 -16.76
CA PRO A 95 0.86 47.48 -15.99
C PRO A 95 0.46 48.34 -14.78
N PHE A 96 1.11 48.14 -13.63
CA PHE A 96 0.80 48.83 -12.38
C PHE A 96 2.04 48.98 -11.50
N ALA A 97 2.03 49.95 -10.58
CA ALA A 97 3.10 50.13 -9.60
C ALA A 97 2.92 49.20 -8.39
N ILE A 98 3.96 48.43 -8.07
CA ILE A 98 4.04 47.49 -6.95
C ILE A 98 4.60 48.18 -5.71
N ASP A 99 4.00 47.94 -4.54
CA ASP A 99 4.59 48.31 -3.25
C ASP A 99 5.62 47.25 -2.82
N GLY A 100 6.90 47.65 -2.77
CA GLY A 100 8.00 46.74 -2.49
C GLY A 100 7.92 46.07 -1.11
N THR A 101 7.33 46.73 -0.11
CA THR A 101 7.25 46.20 1.26
C THR A 101 6.35 44.98 1.34
N PHE A 102 5.16 45.15 0.75
CA PHE A 102 4.13 44.13 0.66
C PHE A 102 4.55 42.95 -0.22
N PHE A 103 5.20 43.25 -1.35
CA PHE A 103 5.75 42.23 -2.25
C PHE A 103 6.86 41.41 -1.60
N LEU A 104 7.86 42.05 -0.96
CA LEU A 104 8.97 41.36 -0.30
C LEU A 104 8.48 40.46 0.84
N ARG A 105 7.49 40.91 1.61
CA ARG A 105 6.84 40.11 2.65
C ARG A 105 6.23 38.84 2.06
N ASP A 106 5.36 38.97 1.05
CA ASP A 106 4.64 37.82 0.48
C ASP A 106 5.58 36.82 -0.20
N VAL A 107 6.53 37.30 -1.00
CA VAL A 107 7.57 36.45 -1.62
C VAL A 107 8.46 35.80 -0.56
N GLY A 108 8.84 36.54 0.48
CA GLY A 108 9.64 36.04 1.59
C GLY A 108 8.96 34.88 2.32
N PHE A 109 7.66 34.99 2.61
CA PHE A 109 6.88 33.91 3.21
C PHE A 109 6.73 32.70 2.29
N VAL A 110 6.54 32.91 0.98
CA VAL A 110 6.51 31.80 0.00
C VAL A 110 7.85 31.06 -0.03
N LEU A 111 8.97 31.79 -0.12
CA LEU A 111 10.31 31.19 -0.12
C LEU A 111 10.60 30.45 1.18
N LEU A 112 10.25 31.03 2.33
CA LEU A 112 10.36 30.40 3.63
C LEU A 112 9.56 29.09 3.67
N TYR A 113 8.30 29.11 3.23
CA TYR A 113 7.43 27.95 3.30
C TYR A 113 7.92 26.81 2.39
N VAL A 114 8.26 27.11 1.14
CA VAL A 114 8.80 26.10 0.19
C VAL A 114 10.13 25.52 0.70
N SER A 115 11.03 26.37 1.19
CA SER A 115 12.32 25.92 1.74
C SER A 115 12.14 25.06 2.99
N TYR A 116 11.18 25.43 3.86
CA TYR A 116 10.86 24.67 5.06
C TYR A 116 10.26 23.30 4.72
N VAL A 117 9.37 23.23 3.73
CA VAL A 117 8.79 21.98 3.21
C VAL A 117 9.89 21.05 2.67
N ASP A 118 10.77 21.56 1.82
CA ASP A 118 11.90 20.79 1.27
C ASP A 118 12.86 20.30 2.37
N PHE A 119 13.19 21.17 3.33
CA PHE A 119 14.01 20.83 4.49
C PHE A 119 13.38 19.68 5.31
N THR A 120 12.09 19.77 5.62
CA THR A 120 11.38 18.73 6.38
C THR A 120 11.38 17.39 5.64
N ILE A 121 11.11 17.39 4.32
CA ILE A 121 11.12 16.16 3.52
C ILE A 121 12.50 15.50 3.53
N LYS A 122 13.58 16.28 3.36
CA LYS A 122 14.97 15.79 3.39
C LYS A 122 15.36 15.23 4.75
N MET A 123 15.06 15.94 5.83
CA MET A 123 15.36 15.49 7.20
C MET A 123 14.62 14.21 7.56
N CYS A 124 13.40 14.05 7.07
CA CYS A 124 12.57 12.87 7.28
C CYS A 124 12.90 11.69 6.34
N LYS A 125 13.90 11.79 5.45
CA LYS A 125 14.20 10.78 4.41
C LYS A 125 12.96 10.34 3.62
N GLY A 126 12.03 11.28 3.38
CA GLY A 126 10.75 11.02 2.71
C GLY A 126 9.57 10.61 3.60
N PHE A 127 9.75 10.39 4.91
CA PHE A 127 8.68 9.99 5.84
C PHE A 127 8.32 11.10 6.86
N VAL A 128 7.43 12.01 6.46
CA VAL A 128 7.02 13.15 7.30
C VAL A 128 6.19 12.67 8.50
N THR A 129 6.61 13.02 9.72
CA THR A 129 5.87 12.68 10.95
C THR A 129 4.76 13.70 11.25
N TYR A 130 3.81 13.33 12.11
CA TYR A 130 2.73 14.22 12.54
C TYR A 130 3.23 15.58 13.08
N ILE A 131 4.30 15.57 13.88
CA ILE A 131 4.88 16.79 14.47
C ILE A 131 5.40 17.72 13.36
N TRP A 132 6.11 17.16 12.39
CA TRP A 132 6.60 17.90 11.24
C TRP A 132 5.46 18.45 10.39
N ALA A 133 4.41 17.67 10.16
CA ALA A 133 3.24 18.09 9.39
C ALA A 133 2.48 19.25 10.08
N VAL A 134 2.27 19.17 11.40
CA VAL A 134 1.69 20.27 12.19
C VAL A 134 2.56 21.52 12.15
N SER A 135 3.88 21.36 12.27
CA SER A 135 4.82 22.48 12.18
C SER A 135 4.76 23.19 10.83
N MET A 136 4.63 22.44 9.73
CA MET A 136 4.44 23.00 8.39
C MET A 136 3.12 23.76 8.28
N ALA A 137 2.03 23.24 8.86
CA ALA A 137 0.73 23.90 8.84
C ALA A 137 0.71 25.25 9.58
N LEU A 138 1.53 25.43 10.62
CA LEU A 138 1.59 26.67 11.41
C LEU A 138 2.10 27.89 10.63
N VAL A 139 2.80 27.70 9.51
CA VAL A 139 3.34 28.80 8.69
C VAL A 139 2.23 29.70 8.12
N CYS A 140 1.11 29.12 7.69
CA CYS A 140 0.01 29.87 7.10
C CYS A 140 -0.76 30.74 8.11
N PRO A 141 -1.16 30.25 9.31
CA PRO A 141 -1.72 31.11 10.36
C PRO A 141 -0.81 32.29 10.74
N ILE A 142 0.51 32.07 10.82
CA ILE A 142 1.49 33.14 11.10
C ILE A 142 1.44 34.20 9.98
N TYR A 143 1.44 33.78 8.72
CA TYR A 143 1.32 34.68 7.57
C TYR A 143 0.04 35.53 7.62
N ILE A 144 -1.11 34.93 7.91
CA ILE A 144 -2.39 35.65 8.04
C ILE A 144 -2.34 36.67 9.18
N ILE A 145 -1.75 36.33 10.33
CA ILE A 145 -1.59 37.26 11.45
C ILE A 145 -0.75 38.47 11.03
N VAL A 146 0.35 38.26 10.31
CA VAL A 146 1.19 39.35 9.79
C VAL A 146 0.39 40.24 8.83
N ILE A 147 -0.41 39.66 7.92
CA ILE A 147 -1.30 40.46 7.06
C ILE A 147 -2.27 41.30 7.89
N LEU A 148 -2.93 40.71 8.89
CA LEU A 148 -3.90 41.44 9.72
C LEU A 148 -3.24 42.58 10.49
N ILE A 149 -2.01 42.39 10.96
CA ILE A 149 -1.21 43.45 11.60
C ILE A 149 -0.91 44.56 10.57
N ASP A 150 -0.47 44.22 9.36
CA ASP A 150 -0.18 45.20 8.32
C ASP A 150 -1.43 45.99 7.90
N VAL A 151 -2.57 45.31 7.79
CA VAL A 151 -3.89 45.94 7.53
C VAL A 151 -4.22 46.92 8.65
N TYR A 152 -4.04 46.51 9.91
CA TYR A 152 -4.32 47.36 11.06
C TYR A 152 -3.39 48.57 11.11
N LEU A 153 -2.09 48.38 10.87
CA LEU A 153 -1.11 49.45 10.80
C LEU A 153 -1.42 50.43 9.65
N GLN A 154 -1.80 49.93 8.49
CA GLN A 154 -2.21 50.75 7.35
C GLN A 154 -3.48 51.53 7.67
N TYR A 155 -4.50 50.89 8.26
CA TYR A 155 -5.71 51.57 8.70
C TYR A 155 -5.41 52.69 9.70
N ARG A 156 -4.47 52.47 10.63
CA ARG A 156 -4.02 53.52 11.56
C ARG A 156 -3.30 54.67 10.84
N LYS A 157 -2.38 54.36 9.91
CA LYS A 157 -1.69 55.36 9.08
C LYS A 157 -2.67 56.18 8.23
N ASP A 158 -3.62 55.53 7.57
CA ASP A 158 -4.66 56.18 6.77
C ASP A 158 -5.58 57.06 7.63
N LYS A 159 -5.92 56.58 8.84
CA LYS A 159 -6.72 57.35 9.80
C LYS A 159 -5.95 58.56 10.34
N GLN A 160 -4.64 58.42 10.56
CA GLN A 160 -3.77 59.50 10.98
C GLN A 160 -3.58 60.52 9.84
N TRP A 161 -3.29 60.07 8.61
CA TRP A 161 -3.22 60.91 7.42
C TRP A 161 -4.52 61.66 7.15
N ARG A 162 -5.69 61.04 7.32
CA ARG A 162 -6.99 61.73 7.19
C ARG A 162 -7.22 62.78 8.27
N ARG A 163 -6.68 62.58 9.48
CA ARG A 163 -6.72 63.57 10.56
C ARG A 163 -5.76 64.72 10.30
N GLU A 164 -4.55 64.41 9.84
CA GLU A 164 -3.54 65.39 9.43
C GLU A 164 -4.05 66.20 8.23
N SER A 165 -4.58 65.56 7.19
CA SER A 165 -5.17 66.25 6.02
C SER A 165 -6.38 67.12 6.38
N ARG A 166 -7.26 66.67 7.29
CA ARG A 166 -8.35 67.54 7.83
C ARG A 166 -7.79 68.71 8.62
N SER A 167 -6.75 68.50 9.43
CA SER A 167 -6.10 69.59 10.15
C SER A 167 -5.36 70.55 9.21
N THR A 168 -4.82 70.09 8.09
CA THR A 168 -4.19 70.92 7.06
C THR A 168 -5.23 71.66 6.22
N GLU A 169 -6.40 71.06 5.92
CA GLU A 169 -7.54 71.76 5.31
C GLU A 169 -8.10 72.84 6.24
N GLU A 170 -8.27 72.56 7.54
CA GLU A 170 -8.69 73.56 8.55
C GLU A 170 -7.64 74.66 8.78
N MET A 171 -6.35 74.35 8.63
CA MET A 171 -5.25 75.31 8.74
C MET A 171 -5.09 76.15 7.45
N ASN A 172 -5.34 75.57 6.27
CA ASN A 172 -5.40 76.29 4.99
C ASN A 172 -6.65 77.18 4.87
N GLN A 173 -7.71 76.86 5.62
CA GLN A 173 -8.93 77.68 5.71
C GLN A 173 -8.74 78.93 6.60
N PHE A 174 -7.68 78.99 7.40
CA PHE A 174 -7.30 80.18 8.20
C PHE A 174 -6.42 81.19 7.45
N ASP A 175 -5.80 80.81 6.32
CA ASP A 175 -4.91 81.67 5.51
C ASP A 175 -5.53 82.12 4.16
N THR A 176 -6.80 81.83 3.90
CA THR A 176 -7.50 82.25 2.67
C THR A 176 -8.86 82.92 2.95
N LEU A 177 -8.86 83.97 3.78
CA LEU A 177 -9.91 85.00 3.74
C LEU A 177 -9.69 85.88 2.51
N ASN A 178 -10.25 85.48 1.36
CA ASN A 178 -10.73 86.36 0.26
C ASN A 178 -11.13 85.54 -0.98
N SER A 179 -12.36 85.01 -1.02
CA SER A 179 -13.19 84.93 -2.24
C SER A 179 -14.54 84.26 -1.90
N PRO A 180 -15.69 84.81 -2.33
CA PRO A 180 -17.00 84.37 -1.88
C PRO A 180 -17.56 83.29 -2.81
N PHE A 181 -17.32 82.01 -2.55
CA PHE A 181 -18.18 80.96 -3.11
C PHE A 181 -18.13 79.72 -2.22
N ASP A 182 -18.94 79.75 -1.17
CA ASP A 182 -19.32 78.55 -0.45
C ASP A 182 -20.83 78.59 -0.16
N SER A 183 -21.60 77.90 -0.99
CA SER A 183 -22.92 77.34 -0.64
C SER A 183 -23.54 76.61 -1.83
N ILE A 184 -23.04 75.41 -2.13
CA ILE A 184 -23.90 74.37 -2.70
C ILE A 184 -23.70 73.09 -1.91
N LYS A 185 -24.41 73.00 -0.78
CA LYS A 185 -24.87 71.71 -0.27
C LYS A 185 -25.76 71.10 -1.36
N THR A 186 -25.21 70.24 -2.22
CA THR A 186 -26.02 69.44 -3.14
C THR A 186 -26.57 68.24 -2.38
N GLN A 187 -27.66 68.54 -1.70
CA GLN A 187 -28.87 67.73 -1.62
C GLN A 187 -28.97 66.72 -2.78
N THR A 188 -28.90 65.42 -2.47
CA THR A 188 -29.43 64.35 -3.33
C THR A 188 -30.13 63.30 -2.48
N THR A 189 -31.11 63.75 -1.69
CA THR A 189 -32.37 63.02 -1.60
C THR A 189 -33.06 63.16 -2.95
N ILE A 190 -32.82 62.22 -3.87
CA ILE A 190 -33.68 62.06 -5.04
C ILE A 190 -34.96 61.41 -4.51
N ASP A 191 -35.92 62.25 -4.12
CA ASP A 191 -37.33 61.87 -4.16
C ASP A 191 -37.66 61.55 -5.63
N SER A 192 -37.72 60.25 -5.92
CA SER A 192 -38.06 59.75 -7.24
C SER A 192 -39.53 60.03 -7.53
N PRO A 193 -39.90 60.60 -8.70
CA PRO A 193 -41.29 60.89 -9.10
C PRO A 193 -42.12 59.62 -9.42
N TYR A 194 -41.71 58.46 -8.92
CA TYR A 194 -42.29 57.14 -9.21
C TYR A 194 -43.14 56.55 -8.09
N ALA A 195 -43.45 57.33 -7.04
CA ALA A 195 -44.21 56.86 -5.87
C ALA A 195 -45.62 56.32 -6.19
N ASP A 196 -46.18 56.63 -7.37
CA ASP A 196 -47.54 56.25 -7.78
C ASP A 196 -47.63 55.01 -8.70
N GLN A 197 -46.53 54.28 -8.92
CA GLN A 197 -46.51 53.07 -9.75
C GLN A 197 -46.61 51.78 -8.92
N SER A 198 -47.31 50.77 -9.45
CA SER A 198 -47.46 49.46 -8.79
C SER A 198 -46.09 48.83 -8.51
N PRO A 199 -45.82 48.29 -7.30
CA PRO A 199 -44.53 47.70 -6.91
C PRO A 199 -43.98 46.56 -7.80
N ASN A 200 -44.83 45.99 -8.67
CA ASN A 200 -44.53 44.85 -9.54
C ASN A 200 -44.62 45.20 -11.05
N LYS A 201 -44.57 46.48 -11.41
CA LYS A 201 -44.63 46.89 -12.82
C LYS A 201 -43.42 46.30 -13.57
N PHE A 202 -43.68 45.70 -14.74
CA PHE A 202 -42.70 44.99 -15.57
C PHE A 202 -42.03 43.73 -14.97
N LEU A 203 -42.60 43.14 -13.90
CA LEU A 203 -42.04 41.96 -13.22
C LEU A 203 -41.60 40.82 -14.15
N PHE A 204 -42.50 40.33 -15.02
CA PHE A 204 -42.19 39.25 -15.95
C PHE A 204 -41.25 39.68 -17.07
N ARG A 205 -41.35 40.94 -17.52
CA ARG A 205 -40.45 41.49 -18.54
C ARG A 205 -39.01 41.53 -18.03
N GLN A 206 -38.81 41.96 -16.78
CA GLN A 206 -37.52 41.96 -16.07
C GLN A 206 -37.01 40.53 -15.80
N PHE A 207 -37.90 39.57 -15.57
CA PHE A 207 -37.52 38.16 -15.42
C PHE A 207 -37.01 37.54 -16.73
N PHE A 208 -37.80 37.60 -17.80
CA PHE A 208 -37.43 36.99 -19.08
C PHE A 208 -36.28 37.72 -19.79
N SER A 209 -36.09 39.02 -19.56
CA SER A 209 -34.96 39.76 -20.14
C SER A 209 -33.60 39.24 -19.67
N VAL A 210 -33.52 38.63 -18.48
CA VAL A 210 -32.28 38.03 -17.97
C VAL A 210 -31.88 36.76 -18.76
N PHE A 211 -32.86 36.08 -19.37
CA PHE A 211 -32.65 34.82 -20.09
C PHE A 211 -32.45 34.98 -21.60
N ASP A 212 -32.60 36.18 -22.16
CA ASP A 212 -32.23 36.46 -23.56
C ASP A 212 -30.69 36.46 -23.70
N THR A 213 -30.14 35.26 -23.93
CA THR A 213 -28.70 34.95 -23.90
C THR A 213 -28.12 34.59 -25.27
N LEU A 214 -28.96 34.56 -26.32
CA LEU A 214 -28.51 34.20 -27.67
C LEU A 214 -27.63 35.32 -28.25
N ASP A 215 -26.36 35.01 -28.51
CA ASP A 215 -25.48 35.88 -29.27
C ASP A 215 -25.92 35.91 -30.74
N ARG A 216 -26.75 36.91 -31.07
CA ARG A 216 -27.31 37.12 -32.42
C ARG A 216 -26.21 37.38 -33.45
N ASN A 217 -25.06 37.95 -33.07
CA ASN A 217 -23.95 38.21 -33.98
C ASN A 217 -23.25 36.90 -34.38
N SER A 218 -23.03 36.00 -33.41
CA SER A 218 -22.48 34.66 -33.68
C SER A 218 -23.47 33.75 -34.41
N PHE A 219 -24.77 33.83 -34.07
CA PHE A 219 -25.83 33.05 -34.71
C PHE A 219 -26.08 33.46 -36.17
N ASN A 220 -25.94 34.74 -36.49
CA ASN A 220 -26.05 35.26 -37.86
C ASN A 220 -24.75 35.12 -38.67
N SER A 221 -23.69 34.53 -38.11
CA SER A 221 -22.41 34.33 -38.80
C SER A 221 -22.54 33.37 -39.99
N LYS A 222 -21.73 33.57 -41.04
CA LYS A 222 -21.65 32.63 -42.18
C LYS A 222 -21.08 31.26 -41.81
N TRP A 223 -20.36 31.14 -40.70
CA TRP A 223 -19.70 29.91 -40.28
C TRP A 223 -20.61 29.02 -39.43
N THR A 224 -20.91 27.81 -39.90
CA THR A 224 -21.76 26.83 -39.20
C THR A 224 -21.30 26.56 -37.76
N ILE A 225 -19.99 26.51 -37.54
CA ILE A 225 -19.42 26.27 -36.20
C ILE A 225 -19.74 27.41 -35.22
N ARG A 226 -19.80 28.67 -35.67
CA ARG A 226 -20.19 29.81 -34.84
C ARG A 226 -21.67 29.80 -34.50
N LYS A 227 -22.52 29.35 -35.43
CA LYS A 227 -23.95 29.16 -35.18
C LYS A 227 -24.20 28.08 -34.14
N LEU A 228 -23.56 26.92 -34.32
CA LEU A 228 -23.67 25.80 -33.39
C LEU A 228 -23.18 26.19 -31.99
N TRP A 229 -22.04 26.88 -31.92
CA TRP A 229 -21.52 27.43 -30.65
C TRP A 229 -22.49 28.41 -30.00
N ALA A 230 -23.11 29.32 -30.76
CA ALA A 230 -24.11 30.25 -30.22
C ALA A 230 -25.33 29.52 -29.63
N LEU A 231 -25.75 28.38 -30.20
CA LEU A 231 -26.86 27.57 -29.69
C LEU A 231 -26.48 26.74 -28.46
N VAL A 232 -25.31 26.09 -28.46
CA VAL A 232 -24.85 25.23 -27.35
C VAL A 232 -24.74 26.00 -26.03
N LYS A 233 -24.41 27.30 -26.10
CA LYS A 233 -24.30 28.16 -24.90
C LYS A 233 -25.62 28.45 -24.22
N VAL A 234 -26.72 28.55 -24.98
CA VAL A 234 -28.02 29.02 -24.46
C VAL A 234 -28.52 28.20 -23.27
N PRO A 235 -28.60 26.85 -23.33
CA PRO A 235 -29.09 26.06 -22.19
C PRO A 235 -28.15 26.17 -20.98
N LEU A 236 -26.83 26.21 -21.20
CA LEU A 236 -25.85 26.33 -20.12
C LEU A 236 -25.94 27.70 -19.42
N LEU A 237 -26.01 28.79 -20.18
CA LEU A 237 -26.19 30.14 -19.64
C LEU A 237 -27.54 30.31 -18.94
N PHE A 238 -28.60 29.68 -19.45
CA PHE A 238 -29.90 29.67 -18.81
C PHE A 238 -29.80 29.05 -17.40
N CYS A 239 -29.21 27.86 -17.30
CA CYS A 239 -29.01 27.17 -16.02
C CYS A 239 -28.15 28.01 -15.06
N LEU A 240 -27.02 28.56 -15.53
CA LEU A 240 -26.14 29.38 -14.69
C LEU A 240 -26.84 30.64 -14.17
N ARG A 241 -27.55 31.39 -15.03
CA ARG A 241 -28.27 32.61 -14.62
C ARG A 241 -29.49 32.31 -13.74
N PHE A 242 -30.11 31.14 -13.89
CA PHE A 242 -31.21 30.73 -13.03
C PHE A 242 -30.71 30.39 -11.62
N MET A 243 -29.57 29.69 -11.52
CA MET A 243 -29.05 29.16 -10.26
C MET A 243 -28.11 30.10 -9.50
N ILE A 244 -27.41 31.01 -10.19
CA ILE A 244 -26.40 31.88 -9.59
C ILE A 244 -26.89 33.33 -9.65
N PRO A 245 -26.99 34.03 -8.51
CA PRO A 245 -27.37 35.45 -8.51
C PRO A 245 -26.30 36.32 -9.16
N GLN A 246 -26.67 37.10 -10.17
CA GLN A 246 -25.76 38.00 -10.87
C GLN A 246 -25.71 39.37 -10.19
N MET A 247 -24.49 39.87 -9.91
CA MET A 247 -24.26 41.20 -9.37
C MET A 247 -23.72 42.11 -10.47
N ASN A 248 -24.36 43.25 -10.74
CA ASN A 248 -23.82 44.27 -11.63
C ASN A 248 -23.88 45.64 -10.96
N PHE A 249 -22.71 46.20 -10.62
CA PHE A 249 -22.60 47.46 -9.87
C PHE A 249 -22.49 48.70 -10.77
N HIS A 250 -22.44 48.53 -12.10
CA HIS A 250 -22.16 49.64 -13.04
C HIS A 250 -23.42 50.24 -13.71
N ASP A 251 -24.58 49.56 -13.70
CA ASP A 251 -25.82 50.05 -14.32
C ASP A 251 -26.98 50.09 -13.32
N VAL A 252 -27.39 51.28 -12.88
CA VAL A 252 -28.36 51.46 -11.78
C VAL A 252 -29.80 51.13 -12.20
N SER A 253 -30.11 51.10 -13.50
CA SER A 253 -31.48 50.95 -14.01
C SER A 253 -31.89 49.51 -14.39
N TYR A 254 -30.92 48.59 -14.57
CA TYR A 254 -31.15 47.23 -15.09
C TYR A 254 -30.43 46.12 -14.28
N SER A 255 -29.92 46.44 -13.09
CA SER A 255 -28.96 45.59 -12.35
C SER A 255 -29.52 44.46 -11.50
N TRP A 256 -30.83 44.42 -11.26
CA TRP A 256 -31.44 43.37 -10.42
C TRP A 256 -32.80 42.95 -10.99
N SER A 257 -33.19 41.69 -10.77
CA SER A 257 -34.51 41.16 -11.17
C SER A 257 -35.26 40.65 -9.95
N LYS A 258 -36.42 41.29 -9.65
CA LYS A 258 -37.18 41.00 -8.43
C LYS A 258 -37.59 39.54 -8.34
N LEU A 259 -38.24 39.03 -9.38
CA LEU A 259 -38.77 37.66 -9.40
C LEU A 259 -37.64 36.63 -9.35
N LEU A 260 -36.58 36.84 -10.14
CA LEU A 260 -35.43 35.93 -10.18
C LEU A 260 -34.70 35.89 -8.83
N CYS A 261 -34.45 37.04 -8.21
CA CYS A 261 -33.79 37.12 -6.91
C CYS A 261 -34.60 36.39 -5.82
N CYS A 262 -35.94 36.54 -5.82
CA CYS A 262 -36.79 35.82 -4.87
C CYS A 262 -36.75 34.30 -5.08
N ILE A 263 -36.77 33.83 -6.34
CA ILE A 263 -36.60 32.41 -6.65
C ILE A 263 -35.22 31.91 -6.17
N GLN A 264 -34.17 32.71 -6.42
CA GLN A 264 -32.79 32.40 -6.07
C GLN A 264 -32.52 32.34 -4.56
N ILE A 265 -33.28 33.06 -3.73
CA ILE A 265 -33.22 32.94 -2.26
C ILE A 265 -33.53 31.50 -1.81
N THR A 266 -34.31 30.75 -2.59
CA THR A 266 -34.62 29.33 -2.31
C THR A 266 -33.77 28.38 -3.15
N THR A 267 -33.58 28.63 -4.45
CA THR A 267 -32.88 27.68 -5.33
C THR A 267 -31.37 27.65 -5.11
N THR A 268 -30.73 28.78 -4.83
CA THR A 268 -29.25 28.84 -4.67
C THR A 268 -28.77 28.06 -3.42
N PRO A 269 -29.36 28.23 -2.22
CA PRO A 269 -28.96 27.44 -1.06
C PRO A 269 -29.20 25.94 -1.25
N ASN A 270 -30.31 25.56 -1.90
CA ASN A 270 -30.60 24.16 -2.21
C ASN A 270 -29.55 23.55 -3.14
N LEU A 271 -29.08 24.30 -4.14
CA LEU A 271 -28.01 23.86 -5.03
C LEU A 271 -26.69 23.67 -4.25
N ILE A 272 -26.33 24.59 -3.35
CA ILE A 272 -25.15 24.45 -2.49
C ILE A 272 -25.24 23.18 -1.64
N ILE A 273 -26.38 22.96 -0.97
CA ILE A 273 -26.60 21.78 -0.12
C ILE A 273 -26.55 20.49 -0.95
N PHE A 274 -27.14 20.50 -2.14
CA PHE A 274 -27.09 19.37 -3.06
C PHE A 274 -25.64 19.05 -3.47
N MET A 275 -24.89 20.05 -3.94
CA MET A 275 -23.49 19.89 -4.34
C MET A 275 -22.62 19.41 -3.17
N PHE A 276 -22.86 19.92 -1.95
CA PHE A 276 -22.13 19.49 -0.76
C PHE A 276 -22.48 18.05 -0.35
N LEU A 277 -23.75 17.69 -0.21
CA LEU A 277 -24.13 16.35 0.26
C LEU A 277 -23.87 15.25 -0.77
N ALA A 278 -24.18 15.51 -2.04
CA ALA A 278 -24.05 14.53 -3.11
C ALA A 278 -22.63 14.46 -3.67
N GLY A 279 -21.90 15.58 -3.74
CA GLY A 279 -20.57 15.64 -4.33
C GLY A 279 -19.41 15.57 -3.34
N TYR A 280 -19.64 15.87 -2.06
CA TYR A 280 -18.55 15.99 -1.07
C TYR A 280 -18.64 15.01 0.10
N VAL A 281 -19.85 14.62 0.54
CA VAL A 281 -20.02 13.71 1.71
C VAL A 281 -20.55 12.32 1.30
N ASP A 282 -20.85 12.07 0.02
CA ASP A 282 -21.42 10.81 -0.50
C ASP A 282 -22.71 10.34 0.21
N LEU A 283 -23.44 11.24 0.87
CA LEU A 283 -24.67 10.92 1.63
C LEU A 283 -25.93 11.04 0.77
N CYS A 284 -26.01 10.23 -0.30
CA CYS A 284 -27.11 10.27 -1.27
C CYS A 284 -28.51 10.07 -0.65
N ILE A 285 -28.62 9.30 0.43
CA ILE A 285 -29.90 8.99 1.11
C ILE A 285 -30.45 10.23 1.84
N TRP A 286 -29.58 11.09 2.38
CA TRP A 286 -29.96 12.27 3.17
C TRP A 286 -30.05 13.55 2.34
N THR A 287 -29.65 13.52 1.06
CA THR A 287 -29.69 14.69 0.18
C THR A 287 -31.12 15.22 -0.01
N VAL A 288 -32.06 14.34 -0.36
CA VAL A 288 -33.45 14.74 -0.66
C VAL A 288 -34.18 15.28 0.59
N PRO A 289 -34.14 14.60 1.76
CA PRO A 289 -34.71 15.16 2.99
C PRO A 289 -34.15 16.52 3.39
N THR A 290 -32.83 16.70 3.27
CA THR A 290 -32.17 17.96 3.67
C THR A 290 -32.52 19.11 2.71
N VAL A 291 -32.59 18.84 1.40
CA VAL A 291 -33.04 19.84 0.41
C VAL A 291 -34.51 20.21 0.62
N ALA A 292 -35.37 19.24 0.97
CA ALA A 292 -36.77 19.52 1.29
C ALA A 292 -36.90 20.41 2.54
N LEU A 293 -36.16 20.10 3.60
CA LEU A 293 -36.12 20.90 4.83
C LEU A 293 -35.60 22.33 4.56
N SER A 294 -34.51 22.45 3.80
CA SER A 294 -33.95 23.75 3.38
C SER A 294 -34.99 24.57 2.61
N THR A 295 -35.73 23.96 1.69
CA THR A 295 -36.79 24.64 0.93
C THR A 295 -37.86 25.20 1.85
N VAL A 296 -38.29 24.45 2.87
CA VAL A 296 -39.28 24.91 3.86
C VAL A 296 -38.75 26.11 4.66
N CYS A 297 -37.45 26.15 4.97
CA CYS A 297 -36.82 27.25 5.70
C CYS A 297 -36.65 28.53 4.86
N PHE A 298 -36.24 28.41 3.59
CA PHE A 298 -35.95 29.57 2.74
C PHE A 298 -37.17 30.14 2.01
N LEU A 299 -38.25 29.36 1.86
CA LEU A 299 -39.48 29.81 1.19
C LEU A 299 -40.15 31.01 1.91
N PRO A 300 -40.29 31.05 3.25
CA PRO A 300 -40.78 32.24 3.96
C PRO A 300 -39.91 33.48 3.72
N ILE A 301 -38.58 33.32 3.69
CA ILE A 301 -37.63 34.41 3.45
C ILE A 301 -37.81 34.96 2.03
N SER A 302 -37.99 34.08 1.04
CA SER A 302 -38.30 34.45 -0.35
C SER A 302 -39.61 35.25 -0.45
N ILE A 303 -40.67 34.82 0.24
CA ILE A 303 -41.97 35.52 0.28
C ILE A 303 -41.85 36.89 0.94
N LEU A 304 -41.11 37.01 2.04
CA LEU A 304 -40.86 38.29 2.71
C LEU A 304 -40.03 39.24 1.82
N ALA A 305 -38.98 38.73 1.19
CA ALA A 305 -38.18 39.50 0.24
C ALA A 305 -39.02 39.98 -0.96
N PHE A 306 -39.94 39.16 -1.47
CA PHE A 306 -40.86 39.55 -2.54
C PHE A 306 -41.84 40.64 -2.11
N ARG A 307 -42.31 40.63 -0.86
CA ARG A 307 -43.21 41.65 -0.31
C ARG A 307 -42.52 42.99 -0.04
N HIS A 308 -41.28 42.97 0.44
CA HIS A 308 -40.55 44.18 0.84
C HIS A 308 -39.61 44.77 -0.23
N SER A 309 -39.56 44.17 -1.43
CA SER A 309 -38.80 44.70 -2.58
C SER A 309 -39.72 45.26 -3.65
N ARG A 310 -39.24 46.18 -4.49
CA ARG A 310 -40.01 46.82 -5.56
C ARG A 310 -39.20 46.88 -6.84
N THR A 311 -39.79 46.60 -8.01
CA THR A 311 -39.08 46.49 -9.30
C THR A 311 -38.31 47.74 -9.73
N ASP A 312 -38.65 48.91 -9.19
CA ASP A 312 -38.10 50.24 -9.50
C ASP A 312 -36.87 50.64 -8.68
N GLY A 313 -36.46 49.85 -7.67
CA GLY A 313 -35.29 50.15 -6.84
C GLY A 313 -34.61 48.92 -6.24
N VAL A 314 -33.27 48.96 -6.18
CA VAL A 314 -32.47 47.89 -5.59
C VAL A 314 -32.65 47.90 -4.05
N PRO A 315 -33.03 46.78 -3.42
CA PRO A 315 -33.17 46.71 -1.95
C PRO A 315 -31.85 46.92 -1.22
N LYS A 316 -31.89 47.54 -0.02
CA LYS A 316 -30.69 47.77 0.82
C LYS A 316 -29.96 46.48 1.24
N TRP A 317 -30.67 45.35 1.29
CA TRP A 317 -30.11 44.04 1.63
C TRP A 317 -29.49 43.31 0.43
N TYR A 318 -29.73 43.77 -0.80
CA TYR A 318 -29.23 43.12 -2.02
C TYR A 318 -27.70 42.95 -2.07
N PRO A 319 -26.87 43.90 -1.57
CA PRO A 319 -25.41 43.72 -1.54
C PRO A 319 -24.94 42.48 -0.77
N TYR A 320 -25.67 42.00 0.24
CA TYR A 320 -25.31 40.80 1.01
C TYR A 320 -25.46 39.49 0.21
N ILE A 321 -26.20 39.51 -0.90
CA ILE A 321 -26.29 38.39 -1.85
C ILE A 321 -24.91 38.07 -2.45
N SER A 322 -23.97 39.03 -2.48
CA SER A 322 -22.59 38.79 -2.93
C SER A 322 -21.88 37.65 -2.19
N ILE A 323 -22.17 37.43 -0.90
CA ILE A 323 -21.58 36.33 -0.11
C ILE A 323 -22.14 34.98 -0.59
N ILE A 324 -23.45 34.90 -0.85
CA ILE A 324 -24.08 33.67 -1.34
C ILE A 324 -23.61 33.38 -2.77
N THR A 325 -23.55 34.39 -3.63
CA THR A 325 -23.00 34.27 -4.99
C THR A 325 -21.57 33.77 -4.95
N PHE A 326 -20.73 34.27 -4.03
CA PHE A 326 -19.37 33.79 -3.86
C PHE A 326 -19.32 32.30 -3.49
N ILE A 327 -20.10 31.86 -2.49
CA ILE A 327 -20.13 30.45 -2.05
C ILE A 327 -20.61 29.52 -3.17
N VAL A 328 -21.69 29.86 -3.87
CA VAL A 328 -22.16 29.00 -4.97
C VAL A 328 -21.16 28.97 -6.14
N CYS A 329 -20.50 30.09 -6.46
CA CYS A 329 -19.44 30.11 -7.47
C CYS A 329 -18.25 29.23 -7.07
N ALA A 330 -17.87 29.21 -5.80
CA ALA A 330 -16.81 28.35 -5.27
C ALA A 330 -17.12 26.85 -5.50
N PHE A 331 -18.35 26.40 -5.19
CA PHE A 331 -18.76 25.02 -5.43
C PHE A 331 -18.86 24.66 -6.91
N VAL A 332 -19.39 25.56 -7.75
CA VAL A 332 -19.47 25.35 -9.20
C VAL A 332 -18.07 25.28 -9.82
N LEU A 333 -17.16 26.17 -9.42
CA LEU A 333 -15.77 26.14 -9.89
C LEU A 333 -15.04 24.89 -9.42
N TYR A 334 -15.28 24.42 -8.20
CA TYR A 334 -14.76 23.14 -7.73
C TYR A 334 -15.25 21.98 -8.60
N ALA A 335 -16.57 21.82 -8.78
CA ALA A 335 -17.15 20.72 -9.54
C ALA A 335 -16.65 20.72 -11.01
N THR A 336 -16.64 21.89 -11.64
CA THR A 336 -16.19 22.03 -13.03
C THR A 336 -14.69 21.82 -13.21
N THR A 337 -13.87 22.24 -12.24
CA THR A 337 -12.42 21.97 -12.25
C THR A 337 -12.14 20.48 -12.02
N ALA A 338 -12.88 19.82 -11.13
CA ALA A 338 -12.75 18.39 -10.87
C ALA A 338 -13.06 17.54 -12.11
N GLU A 339 -14.17 17.83 -12.80
CA GLU A 339 -14.51 17.19 -14.08
C GLU A 339 -13.44 17.45 -15.16
N LEU A 340 -12.94 18.68 -15.24
CA LEU A 340 -11.87 19.02 -16.18
C LEU A 340 -10.60 18.21 -15.94
N ILE A 341 -10.19 18.04 -14.68
CA ILE A 341 -9.02 17.24 -14.31
C ILE A 341 -9.24 15.77 -14.68
N ALA A 342 -10.42 15.21 -14.40
CA ALA A 342 -10.76 13.83 -14.75
C ALA A 342 -10.70 13.59 -16.27
N LEU A 343 -11.17 14.55 -17.08
CA LEU A 343 -11.04 14.50 -18.54
C LEU A 343 -9.57 14.55 -18.99
N MET A 344 -8.76 15.42 -18.39
CA MET A 344 -7.32 15.52 -18.69
C MET A 344 -6.56 14.26 -18.28
N GLU A 345 -6.92 13.64 -17.16
CA GLU A 345 -6.34 12.39 -16.68
C GLU A 345 -6.66 11.25 -17.64
N THR A 346 -7.92 11.17 -18.09
CA THR A 346 -8.35 10.21 -19.11
C THR A 346 -7.56 10.36 -20.41
N VAL A 347 -7.30 11.60 -20.86
CA VAL A 347 -6.44 11.85 -22.02
C VAL A 347 -5.01 11.37 -21.77
N GLY A 348 -4.45 11.63 -20.58
CA GLY A 348 -3.11 11.18 -20.19
C GLY A 348 -2.95 9.66 -20.15
N ILE A 349 -3.96 8.94 -19.62
CA ILE A 349 -4.02 7.47 -19.61
C ILE A 349 -4.06 6.93 -21.04
N VAL A 350 -4.90 7.52 -21.91
CA VAL A 350 -5.00 7.13 -23.33
C VAL A 350 -3.67 7.34 -24.07
N LEU A 351 -2.93 8.41 -23.75
CA LEU A 351 -1.63 8.73 -24.34
C LEU A 351 -0.45 7.97 -23.70
N ARG A 352 -0.69 7.15 -22.66
CA ARG A 352 0.33 6.38 -21.92
C ARG A 352 1.46 7.25 -21.34
N CYS A 353 1.14 8.46 -20.90
CA CYS A 353 2.10 9.34 -20.22
C CYS A 353 2.18 9.02 -18.72
N SER A 354 3.31 9.32 -18.07
CA SER A 354 3.42 9.14 -16.62
C SER A 354 2.62 10.20 -15.87
N HIS A 355 2.07 9.85 -14.69
CA HIS A 355 1.28 10.78 -13.87
C HIS A 355 2.07 12.05 -13.54
N THR A 356 3.35 11.94 -13.19
CA THR A 356 4.19 13.11 -12.91
C THR A 356 4.39 14.00 -14.14
N PHE A 357 4.51 13.42 -15.34
CA PHE A 357 4.63 14.22 -16.57
C PHE A 357 3.33 14.97 -16.88
N ILE A 358 2.18 14.29 -16.78
CA ILE A 358 0.86 14.90 -16.99
C ILE A 358 0.57 15.95 -15.90
N GLY A 359 0.90 15.62 -14.65
CA GLY A 359 0.81 16.46 -13.46
C GLY A 359 1.54 17.78 -13.61
N CYS A 360 2.80 17.75 -14.06
CA CYS A 360 3.61 18.94 -14.27
C CYS A 360 3.25 19.74 -15.55
N THR A 361 2.48 19.17 -16.48
CA THR A 361 2.19 19.79 -17.78
C THR A 361 0.70 20.11 -17.96
N VAL A 362 -0.13 19.10 -18.25
CA VAL A 362 -1.53 19.25 -18.63
C VAL A 362 -2.43 19.55 -17.41
N PHE A 363 -2.20 18.88 -16.27
CA PHE A 363 -2.98 19.15 -15.04
C PHE A 363 -2.79 20.56 -14.55
N THR A 364 -1.57 21.08 -14.61
CA THR A 364 -1.26 22.47 -14.28
C THR A 364 -2.17 23.46 -15.00
N TRP A 365 -2.50 23.22 -16.28
CA TRP A 365 -3.45 24.04 -17.03
C TRP A 365 -4.90 23.83 -16.58
N GLY A 366 -5.29 22.60 -16.23
CA GLY A 366 -6.61 22.29 -15.66
C GLY A 366 -6.86 23.03 -14.34
N TYR A 367 -5.95 22.91 -13.39
CA TYR A 367 -6.00 23.60 -12.09
C TYR A 367 -5.86 25.12 -12.23
N GLY A 368 -4.94 25.59 -13.07
CA GLY A 368 -4.60 27.01 -13.20
C GLY A 368 -5.58 27.83 -14.03
N TRP A 369 -6.53 27.23 -14.76
CA TRP A 369 -7.41 27.96 -15.66
C TRP A 369 -8.41 28.88 -14.95
N ALA A 370 -9.05 28.39 -13.88
CA ALA A 370 -9.97 29.21 -13.08
C ALA A 370 -9.25 30.43 -12.50
N GLU A 371 -8.02 30.24 -12.01
CA GLU A 371 -7.19 31.30 -11.44
C GLU A 371 -6.70 32.28 -12.50
N LEU A 372 -6.32 31.79 -13.68
CA LEU A 372 -5.92 32.63 -14.81
C LEU A 372 -7.06 33.56 -15.22
N THR A 373 -8.26 32.99 -15.42
CA THR A 373 -9.44 33.76 -15.83
C THR A 373 -9.86 34.77 -14.76
N ALA A 374 -9.77 34.42 -13.47
CA ALA A 374 -10.12 35.30 -12.37
C ALA A 374 -9.16 36.49 -12.24
N ASN A 375 -7.86 36.24 -12.24
CA ASN A 375 -6.84 37.27 -12.08
C ASN A 375 -6.76 38.19 -13.32
N VAL A 376 -6.83 37.63 -14.53
CA VAL A 376 -6.86 38.44 -15.76
C VAL A 376 -8.15 39.25 -15.85
N GLY A 377 -9.29 38.67 -15.49
CA GLY A 377 -10.57 39.36 -15.47
C GLY A 377 -10.57 40.54 -14.49
N MET A 378 -9.97 40.37 -13.31
CA MET A 378 -9.82 41.43 -12.30
C MET A 378 -8.89 42.55 -12.77
N ALA A 379 -7.75 42.19 -13.36
CA ALA A 379 -6.83 43.16 -13.93
C ALA A 379 -7.51 44.03 -15.00
N ARG A 380 -8.27 43.40 -15.91
CA ARG A 380 -9.06 44.10 -16.96
C ARG A 380 -10.14 45.02 -16.39
N LYS A 381 -10.64 44.75 -15.19
CA LYS A 381 -11.62 45.63 -14.50
C LYS A 381 -10.96 46.77 -13.73
N GLY A 382 -9.64 46.96 -13.85
CA GLY A 382 -8.91 48.05 -13.23
C GLY A 382 -8.33 47.74 -11.85
N PHE A 383 -8.33 46.47 -11.43
CA PHE A 383 -7.79 46.03 -10.13
C PHE A 383 -6.55 45.13 -10.27
N PRO A 384 -5.48 45.55 -10.99
CA PRO A 384 -4.33 44.69 -11.25
C PRO A 384 -3.50 44.39 -10.00
N ARG A 385 -3.47 45.31 -9.03
CA ARG A 385 -2.82 45.11 -7.71
C ARG A 385 -3.46 43.97 -6.92
N MET A 386 -4.78 43.91 -6.93
CA MET A 386 -5.57 42.85 -6.29
C MET A 386 -5.33 41.50 -6.95
N ALA A 387 -5.30 41.45 -8.28
CA ALA A 387 -5.03 40.23 -9.05
C ALA A 387 -3.61 39.70 -8.84
N PHE A 388 -2.62 40.58 -8.79
CA PHE A 388 -1.23 40.19 -8.60
C PHE A 388 -0.97 39.67 -7.18
N SER A 389 -1.46 40.35 -6.14
CA SER A 389 -1.26 39.91 -4.75
C SER A 389 -1.96 38.57 -4.46
N ALA A 390 -3.10 38.31 -5.09
CA ALA A 390 -3.80 37.03 -5.01
C ALA A 390 -2.95 35.85 -5.52
N CYS A 391 -2.09 36.06 -6.53
CA CYS A 391 -1.22 34.99 -7.06
C CYS A 391 -0.25 34.44 -6.01
N PHE A 392 0.25 35.27 -5.10
CA PHE A 392 1.17 34.84 -4.04
C PHE A 392 0.43 34.31 -2.81
N GLY A 393 -0.71 34.93 -2.45
CA GLY A 393 -1.57 34.43 -1.39
C GLY A 393 -2.08 33.01 -1.67
N VAL A 394 -2.35 32.69 -2.94
CA VAL A 394 -2.79 31.36 -3.38
C VAL A 394 -1.78 30.27 -3.02
N ILE A 395 -0.49 30.52 -3.21
CA ILE A 395 0.56 29.52 -3.01
C ILE A 395 0.60 29.05 -1.56
N ILE A 396 0.54 30.00 -0.61
CA ILE A 396 0.60 29.69 0.82
C ILE A 396 -0.63 28.89 1.26
N LEU A 397 -1.81 29.26 0.76
CA LEU A 397 -3.06 28.58 1.08
C LEU A 397 -3.13 27.18 0.45
N SER A 398 -2.67 27.05 -0.80
CA SER A 398 -2.56 25.79 -1.54
C SER A 398 -1.63 24.80 -0.83
N ILE A 399 -0.45 25.24 -0.36
CA ILE A 399 0.48 24.37 0.40
C ILE A 399 -0.15 23.95 1.74
N LEU A 400 -0.89 24.83 2.44
CA LEU A 400 -1.58 24.47 3.68
C LEU A 400 -2.58 23.33 3.46
N PHE A 401 -3.49 23.47 2.49
CA PHE A 401 -4.59 22.52 2.31
C PHE A 401 -4.19 21.26 1.55
N CYS A 402 -3.37 21.39 0.50
CA CYS A 402 -3.02 20.25 -0.35
C CYS A 402 -1.80 19.48 0.15
N VAL A 403 -0.90 20.09 0.93
CA VAL A 403 0.33 19.43 1.42
C VAL A 403 0.28 19.24 2.94
N SER A 404 0.24 20.31 3.72
CA SER A 404 0.39 20.23 5.18
C SER A 404 -0.79 19.52 5.85
N LEU A 405 -2.04 19.91 5.54
CA LEU A 405 -3.23 19.28 6.10
C LEU A 405 -3.40 17.84 5.60
N TYR A 406 -3.08 17.59 4.33
CA TYR A 406 -3.04 16.24 3.77
C TYR A 406 -2.11 15.33 4.59
N TYR A 407 -0.88 15.77 4.88
CA TYR A 407 0.07 14.98 5.68
C TYR A 407 -0.36 14.80 7.15
N ILE A 408 -0.99 15.82 7.76
CA ILE A 408 -1.57 15.69 9.11
C ILE A 408 -2.64 14.61 9.11
N MET A 409 -3.54 14.62 8.13
CA MET A 409 -4.61 13.64 8.03
C MET A 409 -4.08 12.25 7.66
N SER A 410 -3.11 12.16 6.74
CA SER A 410 -2.50 10.89 6.35
C SER A 410 -1.68 10.23 7.47
N THR A 411 -1.21 10.99 8.45
CA THR A 411 -0.53 10.45 9.65
C THR A 411 -1.51 10.07 10.77
N LEU A 412 -2.71 10.65 10.79
CA LEU A 412 -3.81 10.25 11.67
C LEU A 412 -4.52 8.99 11.16
N VAL A 413 -4.41 8.71 9.87
CA VAL A 413 -4.87 7.47 9.22
C VAL A 413 -3.74 6.41 9.33
N PRO A 414 -3.96 5.23 9.93
CA PRO A 414 -2.93 4.21 10.06
C PRO A 414 -2.36 3.82 8.70
N TYR A 415 -1.02 3.60 8.62
CA TYR A 415 -0.24 3.25 7.41
C TYR A 415 -0.85 2.17 6.51
N GLY A 416 -1.77 1.34 7.03
CA GLY A 416 -2.53 0.38 6.24
C GLY A 416 -3.49 0.94 5.21
N ASP A 417 -3.96 2.18 5.36
CA ASP A 417 -4.96 2.75 4.44
C ASP A 417 -4.32 3.52 3.27
N LEU A 418 -3.01 3.84 3.31
CA LEU A 418 -2.31 4.46 2.17
C LEU A 418 -2.08 3.46 1.03
N VAL A 419 -2.02 2.16 1.33
CA VAL A 419 -2.05 1.07 0.34
C VAL A 419 -3.48 0.81 -0.17
N GLU A 420 -4.50 1.39 0.48
CA GLU A 420 -5.92 1.10 0.22
C GLU A 420 -6.45 1.75 -1.06
N ASN A 421 -5.79 2.79 -1.59
CA ASN A 421 -6.27 3.49 -2.80
C ASN A 421 -5.64 3.06 -4.13
N GLU A 422 -4.55 2.28 -4.11
CA GLU A 422 -4.10 1.56 -5.34
C GLU A 422 -4.94 0.29 -5.60
N ILE A 423 -5.72 -0.18 -4.61
CA ILE A 423 -6.49 -1.43 -4.66
C ILE A 423 -8.00 -1.15 -4.74
N ARG A 424 -8.41 -0.21 -5.60
CA ARG A 424 -9.80 -0.11 -6.07
C ARG A 424 -9.95 -1.03 -7.29
N VAL A 425 -10.25 -2.31 -7.02
CA VAL A 425 -10.56 -3.38 -8.00
C VAL A 425 -9.41 -3.70 -8.98
N GLY A 426 -8.26 -4.09 -8.43
CA GLY A 426 -7.15 -4.68 -9.19
C GLY A 426 -7.13 -6.21 -9.15
N TYR A 427 -6.39 -6.83 -10.07
CA TYR A 427 -6.05 -8.25 -10.04
C TYR A 427 -4.53 -8.39 -9.91
N PHE A 428 -4.04 -9.28 -9.03
CA PHE A 428 -2.63 -9.64 -8.98
C PHE A 428 -2.17 -10.36 -10.24
N VAL A 429 -3.06 -11.16 -10.83
CA VAL A 429 -2.87 -11.82 -12.13
C VAL A 429 -4.13 -11.56 -12.95
N ASN A 430 -4.00 -10.92 -14.11
CA ASN A 430 -5.11 -10.67 -15.02
C ASN A 430 -4.76 -11.16 -16.41
N THR A 431 -4.95 -12.46 -16.63
CA THR A 431 -4.61 -13.14 -17.88
C THR A 431 -5.85 -13.83 -18.44
N SER A 432 -5.77 -14.33 -19.68
CA SER A 432 -6.87 -15.08 -20.27
C SER A 432 -7.10 -16.42 -19.57
N GLY A 433 -6.05 -17.08 -19.05
CA GLY A 433 -6.14 -18.34 -18.34
C GLY A 433 -6.35 -18.23 -16.83
N CYS A 434 -6.03 -17.09 -16.21
CA CYS A 434 -6.10 -16.93 -14.77
C CYS A 434 -6.40 -15.49 -14.34
N ARG A 435 -7.34 -15.34 -13.39
CA ARG A 435 -7.64 -14.08 -12.72
C ARG A 435 -7.55 -14.23 -11.20
N MET A 436 -6.49 -13.69 -10.60
CA MET A 436 -6.31 -13.66 -9.14
C MET A 436 -6.62 -12.27 -8.62
N MET A 437 -7.58 -12.14 -7.71
CA MET A 437 -7.97 -10.85 -7.15
C MET A 437 -6.83 -10.23 -6.34
N ALA A 438 -6.62 -8.92 -6.47
CA ALA A 438 -5.71 -8.21 -5.58
C ALA A 438 -6.30 -8.11 -4.17
N LEU A 439 -5.50 -8.44 -3.17
CA LEU A 439 -5.83 -8.35 -1.76
C LEU A 439 -5.19 -7.12 -1.14
N ARG A 440 -5.84 -6.53 -0.13
CA ARG A 440 -5.25 -5.42 0.63
C ARG A 440 -4.37 -5.98 1.74
N PRO A 441 -3.17 -5.44 2.02
CA PRO A 441 -2.39 -5.90 3.15
C PRO A 441 -3.13 -5.72 4.48
N LEU A 442 -3.89 -4.62 4.64
CA LEU A 442 -4.53 -4.23 5.90
C LEU A 442 -6.04 -3.95 5.73
N PRO A 443 -6.89 -4.94 5.37
CA PRO A 443 -8.33 -4.74 5.35
C PRO A 443 -8.84 -4.38 6.77
N PRO A 444 -9.98 -3.67 6.92
CA PRO A 444 -10.52 -3.30 8.22
C PRO A 444 -10.64 -4.47 9.21
N GLU A 445 -11.02 -5.65 8.71
CA GLU A 445 -11.13 -6.88 9.52
C GLU A 445 -9.78 -7.34 10.10
N SER A 446 -8.67 -7.22 9.34
CA SER A 446 -7.35 -7.70 9.75
C SER A 446 -6.79 -6.98 10.98
N ARG A 447 -7.16 -5.70 11.18
CA ARG A 447 -6.69 -4.87 12.30
C ARG A 447 -7.02 -5.47 13.67
N THR A 448 -8.11 -6.22 13.76
CA THR A 448 -8.53 -6.87 15.01
C THR A 448 -7.68 -8.10 15.39
N TYR A 449 -6.98 -8.67 14.41
CA TYR A 449 -6.12 -9.84 14.56
C TYR A 449 -4.65 -9.47 14.81
N LEU A 450 -4.24 -8.28 14.36
CA LEU A 450 -2.92 -7.74 14.65
C LEU A 450 -2.83 -7.29 16.10
N ARG A 451 -1.99 -7.98 16.86
CA ARG A 451 -1.70 -7.67 18.25
C ARG A 451 -0.20 -7.65 18.44
N ARG A 452 0.28 -6.75 19.30
CA ARG A 452 1.68 -6.77 19.73
C ARG A 452 1.91 -8.02 20.57
N LEU A 453 2.79 -8.89 20.14
CA LEU A 453 3.24 -10.01 20.95
C LEU A 453 4.27 -9.54 21.98
N GLU A 454 4.17 -10.05 23.20
CA GLU A 454 5.23 -9.91 24.19
C GLU A 454 6.39 -10.84 23.83
N ALA A 455 7.61 -10.27 23.74
CA ALA A 455 8.80 -11.04 23.45
C ALA A 455 9.12 -11.97 24.63
N LYS A 456 9.08 -13.28 24.38
CA LYS A 456 9.52 -14.28 25.36
C LYS A 456 11.00 -14.56 25.19
N GLN A 457 11.72 -14.57 26.31
CA GLN A 457 13.14 -14.89 26.37
C GLN A 457 13.35 -16.31 26.91
N CYS A 458 14.37 -16.98 26.40
CA CYS A 458 14.85 -18.25 26.93
C CYS A 458 15.47 -18.00 28.32
N THR A 459 15.09 -18.78 29.32
CA THR A 459 15.40 -18.51 30.74
C THR A 459 16.65 -19.21 31.25
N LYS A 460 17.11 -20.26 30.55
CA LYS A 460 18.32 -20.99 30.94
C LYS A 460 19.58 -20.21 30.51
N PRO A 461 20.65 -20.21 31.31
CA PRO A 461 21.86 -19.43 31.05
C PRO A 461 22.69 -20.00 29.88
N GLN A 462 23.42 -19.11 29.18
CA GLN A 462 24.41 -19.47 28.17
C GLN A 462 25.82 -19.31 28.72
N LEU A 463 26.57 -20.42 28.78
CA LEU A 463 27.93 -20.42 29.30
C LEU A 463 28.99 -20.31 28.19
N PHE A 464 28.79 -21.00 27.07
CA PHE A 464 29.77 -21.06 26.00
C PHE A 464 29.24 -20.51 24.68
N ARG A 465 30.16 -20.03 23.85
CA ARG A 465 29.96 -19.80 22.42
C ARG A 465 31.02 -20.56 21.62
N ALA A 466 30.58 -21.30 20.61
CA ALA A 466 31.46 -22.02 19.69
C ALA A 466 32.06 -21.08 18.64
N VAL A 467 33.39 -20.92 18.65
CA VAL A 467 34.12 -20.04 17.72
C VAL A 467 35.29 -20.79 17.08
N THR A 468 35.48 -20.62 15.78
CA THR A 468 36.67 -21.11 15.06
C THR A 468 37.59 -19.95 14.74
N GLU A 469 38.84 -20.00 15.23
CA GLU A 469 39.86 -18.97 15.00
C GLU A 469 41.12 -19.62 14.40
N ARG A 470 41.53 -19.16 13.21
CA ARG A 470 42.71 -19.67 12.49
C ARG A 470 42.71 -21.21 12.35
N GLY A 471 41.55 -21.80 12.06
CA GLY A 471 41.36 -23.24 11.88
C GLY A 471 41.25 -24.05 13.18
N LYS A 472 41.34 -23.42 14.36
CA LYS A 472 41.21 -24.06 15.66
C LYS A 472 39.86 -23.74 16.28
N ASN A 473 39.21 -24.74 16.86
CA ASN A 473 37.92 -24.60 17.50
C ASN A 473 38.07 -24.31 18.99
N TYR A 474 37.26 -23.38 19.47
CA TYR A 474 37.25 -22.94 20.86
C TYR A 474 35.81 -22.82 21.38
N LEU A 475 35.61 -23.22 22.63
CA LEU A 475 34.46 -22.85 23.44
C LEU A 475 34.86 -21.64 24.28
N LYS A 476 34.34 -20.47 23.92
CA LYS A 476 34.62 -19.21 24.64
C LYS A 476 33.55 -18.96 25.69
N LEU A 477 33.96 -18.57 26.89
CA LEU A 477 33.03 -18.18 27.94
C LEU A 477 32.28 -16.90 27.52
N THR A 478 30.96 -16.90 27.70
CA THR A 478 30.09 -15.74 27.42
C THR A 478 29.80 -14.89 28.66
N MET A 479 30.23 -15.34 29.83
CA MET A 479 29.99 -14.71 31.13
C MET A 479 31.31 -14.46 31.86
N SER A 480 31.37 -13.37 32.60
CA SER A 480 32.47 -13.09 33.54
C SER A 480 32.40 -14.03 34.75
N GLU A 481 33.51 -14.14 35.49
CA GLU A 481 33.57 -14.99 36.68
C GLU A 481 32.48 -14.61 37.70
N GLY A 482 32.29 -13.33 38.01
CA GLY A 482 31.26 -12.89 38.96
C GLY A 482 29.84 -13.25 38.51
N GLU A 483 29.57 -13.23 37.20
CA GLU A 483 28.29 -13.69 36.63
C GLU A 483 28.15 -15.20 36.76
N ILE A 484 29.21 -15.98 36.52
CA ILE A 484 29.20 -17.44 36.66
C ILE A 484 28.93 -17.83 38.14
N LEU A 485 29.63 -17.20 39.10
CA LEU A 485 29.44 -17.47 40.53
C LEU A 485 28.01 -17.15 40.97
N SER A 486 27.45 -16.04 40.51
CA SER A 486 26.10 -15.60 40.89
C SER A 486 24.99 -16.40 40.23
N VAL A 487 25.09 -16.67 38.92
CA VAL A 487 24.05 -17.40 38.16
C VAL A 487 24.04 -18.89 38.51
N PHE A 488 25.21 -19.51 38.67
CA PHE A 488 25.31 -20.93 39.03
C PHE A 488 25.39 -21.18 40.55
N ARG A 489 25.41 -20.12 41.37
CA ARG A 489 25.44 -20.19 42.84
C ARG A 489 26.59 -21.06 43.37
N VAL A 490 27.78 -20.89 42.80
CA VAL A 490 29.00 -21.59 43.21
C VAL A 490 29.98 -20.61 43.87
N GLU A 491 30.76 -21.08 44.85
CA GLU A 491 31.75 -20.25 45.57
C GLU A 491 33.02 -19.97 44.74
N SER A 492 33.37 -20.89 43.84
CA SER A 492 34.53 -20.78 42.96
C SER A 492 34.21 -21.36 41.59
N ILE A 493 34.74 -20.74 40.53
CA ILE A 493 34.61 -21.23 39.15
C ILE A 493 35.27 -22.61 38.97
N ASN A 494 36.31 -22.92 39.76
CA ASN A 494 37.00 -24.20 39.73
C ASN A 494 36.12 -25.36 40.22
N HIS A 495 35.02 -25.07 40.92
CA HIS A 495 34.03 -26.08 41.33
C HIS A 495 33.06 -26.46 40.21
N VAL A 496 33.13 -25.81 39.05
CA VAL A 496 32.31 -26.15 37.89
C VAL A 496 33.05 -27.16 37.03
N GLN A 497 32.58 -28.40 37.05
CA GLN A 497 33.10 -29.48 36.22
C GLN A 497 32.24 -29.66 34.98
N CYS A 498 32.85 -29.55 33.81
CA CYS A 498 32.19 -29.72 32.53
C CYS A 498 32.63 -31.02 31.85
N LYS A 499 31.72 -31.59 31.07
CA LYS A 499 32.01 -32.67 30.15
C LYS A 499 31.37 -32.37 28.80
N TYR A 500 32.07 -32.69 27.72
CA TYR A 500 31.46 -32.68 26.40
C TYR A 500 31.51 -34.07 25.77
N VAL A 501 30.43 -34.41 25.07
CA VAL A 501 30.32 -35.64 24.27
C VAL A 501 30.37 -35.23 22.81
N LEU A 502 31.27 -35.85 22.05
CA LEU A 502 31.30 -35.75 20.59
C LEU A 502 30.14 -36.53 20.01
N ILE A 503 29.37 -35.88 19.15
CA ILE A 503 28.17 -36.44 18.54
C ILE A 503 28.41 -36.61 17.04
N GLU A 504 28.13 -37.82 16.54
CA GLU A 504 28.19 -38.16 15.13
C GLU A 504 26.79 -38.47 14.60
N ARG A 505 26.51 -38.05 13.37
CA ARG A 505 25.25 -38.38 12.69
C ARG A 505 25.29 -39.84 12.26
N TYR A 506 24.28 -40.62 12.64
CA TYR A 506 24.04 -41.93 12.03
C TYR A 506 23.13 -41.78 10.83
N ASN A 507 21.90 -41.30 11.06
CA ASN A 507 20.93 -40.93 10.04
C ASN A 507 20.08 -39.74 10.51
N ASP A 508 19.02 -39.40 9.80
CA ASP A 508 18.14 -38.27 10.15
C ASP A 508 17.37 -38.40 11.46
N PHE A 509 17.30 -39.60 12.05
CA PHE A 509 16.53 -39.85 13.27
C PHE A 509 17.41 -40.20 14.47
N GLN A 510 18.69 -40.52 14.24
CA GLN A 510 19.59 -40.99 15.28
C GLN A 510 20.98 -40.35 15.15
N ASN A 511 21.50 -39.91 16.29
CA ASN A 511 22.90 -39.56 16.49
C ASN A 511 23.56 -40.62 17.39
N ILE A 512 24.86 -40.82 17.22
CA ILE A 512 25.67 -41.74 18.02
C ILE A 512 26.68 -40.91 18.83
N PRO A 513 26.77 -41.12 20.17
CA PRO A 513 27.84 -40.55 20.97
C PRO A 513 29.16 -41.28 20.66
N ASN A 514 30.22 -40.52 20.36
CA ASN A 514 31.55 -41.06 20.10
C ASN A 514 32.43 -40.97 21.37
N ALA A 515 33.26 -39.92 21.51
CA ALA A 515 34.13 -39.74 22.66
C ALA A 515 33.58 -38.74 23.69
N THR A 516 33.96 -38.92 24.96
CA THR A 516 33.61 -38.01 26.06
C THR A 516 34.87 -37.45 26.69
N GLU A 517 34.92 -36.13 26.86
CA GLU A 517 36.05 -35.42 27.44
C GLU A 517 35.60 -34.58 28.63
N MET A 518 36.40 -34.57 29.70
CA MET A 518 36.12 -33.87 30.95
C MET A 518 37.10 -32.69 31.11
N PHE A 519 36.61 -31.56 31.59
CA PHE A 519 37.44 -30.40 31.90
C PHE A 519 36.85 -29.57 33.05
N PHE A 520 37.70 -28.86 33.78
CA PHE A 520 37.29 -27.91 34.81
C PHE A 520 37.33 -26.51 34.23
N LEU A 521 36.38 -25.66 34.65
CA LEU A 521 36.54 -24.22 34.40
C LEU A 521 37.68 -23.68 35.26
N SER A 522 38.47 -22.77 34.69
CA SER A 522 39.58 -22.12 35.38
C SER A 522 39.65 -20.65 34.99
N GLN A 523 40.01 -19.81 35.96
CA GLN A 523 40.21 -18.37 35.79
C GLN A 523 41.25 -18.03 34.70
N GLN A 524 42.18 -18.94 34.43
CA GLN A 524 43.26 -18.77 33.44
C GLN A 524 42.84 -19.18 32.02
N ALA A 525 41.73 -19.92 31.87
CA ALA A 525 41.27 -20.48 30.60
C ALA A 525 39.92 -19.87 30.19
N GLN A 526 39.94 -18.63 29.68
CA GLN A 526 38.76 -17.97 29.11
C GLN A 526 38.19 -18.67 27.85
N GLN A 527 38.98 -19.57 27.27
CA GLN A 527 38.63 -20.36 26.10
C GLN A 527 39.13 -21.79 26.27
N ILE A 528 38.27 -22.76 25.97
CA ILE A 528 38.63 -24.18 25.97
C ILE A 528 38.85 -24.61 24.52
N LYS A 529 40.07 -25.06 24.21
CA LYS A 529 40.37 -25.63 22.90
C LYS A 529 39.69 -26.99 22.79
N VAL A 530 38.95 -27.21 21.70
CA VAL A 530 38.34 -28.50 21.36
C VAL A 530 38.96 -29.05 20.07
N GLY A 531 38.51 -30.23 19.61
CA GLY A 531 39.02 -30.84 18.39
C GLY A 531 38.85 -29.93 17.16
N GLU A 532 39.66 -30.16 16.13
CA GLU A 532 39.64 -29.34 14.91
C GLU A 532 38.64 -29.90 13.89
N GLY A 533 38.20 -29.06 12.94
CA GLY A 533 37.26 -29.47 11.89
C GLY A 533 35.78 -29.37 12.29
N GLY A 534 34.92 -30.03 11.52
CA GLY A 534 33.48 -30.06 11.79
C GLY A 534 33.17 -30.97 12.97
N GLN A 535 32.47 -30.44 13.99
CA GLN A 535 32.18 -31.17 15.22
C GLN A 535 30.83 -30.76 15.80
N ILE A 536 30.15 -31.70 16.46
CA ILE A 536 28.96 -31.43 17.28
C ILE A 536 29.27 -31.88 18.70
N LEU A 537 29.11 -30.98 19.66
CA LEU A 537 29.44 -31.18 21.07
C LEU A 537 28.20 -31.00 21.91
N ARG A 538 27.78 -32.05 22.63
CA ARG A 538 26.81 -31.91 23.72
C ARG A 538 27.57 -31.68 25.03
N ILE A 539 27.37 -30.52 25.65
CA ILE A 539 28.13 -30.09 26.82
C ILE A 539 27.21 -30.06 28.04
N GLN A 540 27.65 -30.69 29.12
CA GLN A 540 26.98 -30.66 30.42
C GLN A 540 27.98 -30.24 31.51
N CYS A 541 27.63 -29.23 32.30
CA CYS A 541 28.43 -28.79 33.43
C CYS A 541 27.67 -28.95 34.74
N HIS A 542 28.40 -29.34 35.79
CA HIS A 542 27.90 -29.58 37.13
C HIS A 542 28.60 -28.68 38.14
N GLY A 543 27.86 -28.20 39.13
CA GLY A 543 28.41 -27.48 40.28
C GLY A 543 28.99 -28.43 41.34
N ALA A 544 29.44 -27.86 42.46
CA ALA A 544 30.03 -28.61 43.58
C ALA A 544 29.13 -29.72 44.15
N ASN A 545 27.81 -29.51 44.10
CA ASN A 545 26.79 -30.45 44.60
C ASN A 545 26.31 -31.45 43.54
N ASN A 546 27.03 -31.57 42.42
CA ASN A 546 26.69 -32.43 41.28
C ASN A 546 25.35 -32.08 40.58
N GLU A 547 24.82 -30.88 40.79
CA GLU A 547 23.65 -30.36 40.09
C GLU A 547 24.04 -29.85 38.70
N THR A 548 23.24 -30.12 37.66
CA THR A 548 23.51 -29.63 36.30
C THR A 548 23.20 -28.12 36.23
N VAL A 549 24.23 -27.31 36.06
CA VAL A 549 24.14 -25.84 35.97
C VAL A 549 24.12 -25.33 34.54
N TYR A 550 24.63 -26.12 33.59
CA TYR A 550 24.63 -25.80 32.16
C TYR A 550 24.48 -27.08 31.32
N HIS A 551 23.62 -27.04 30.31
CA HIS A 551 23.43 -28.14 29.36
C HIS A 551 22.99 -27.59 28.00
N ASP A 552 23.82 -27.79 26.97
CA ASP A 552 23.59 -27.21 25.64
C ASP A 552 24.35 -27.99 24.55
N VAL A 553 24.01 -27.74 23.29
CA VAL A 553 24.69 -28.31 22.12
C VAL A 553 25.38 -27.21 21.32
N HIS A 554 26.64 -27.45 20.98
CA HIS A 554 27.48 -26.56 20.19
C HIS A 554 27.95 -27.27 18.93
N PHE A 555 28.17 -26.50 17.86
CA PHE A 555 28.66 -27.07 16.61
C PHE A 555 29.68 -26.19 15.91
N PHE A 556 30.55 -26.84 15.15
CA PHE A 556 31.58 -26.26 14.32
C PHE A 556 31.44 -26.79 12.91
N LEU A 557 31.68 -25.94 11.92
CA LEU A 557 31.77 -26.36 10.53
C LEU A 557 33.22 -26.70 10.18
N PRO A 558 33.46 -27.59 9.22
CA PRO A 558 34.80 -27.82 8.69
C PRO A 558 35.51 -26.52 8.30
N SER A 559 36.84 -26.46 8.42
CA SER A 559 37.58 -25.30 7.92
C SER A 559 37.32 -25.13 6.42
N PRO A 560 37.05 -23.92 5.92
CA PRO A 560 36.82 -23.75 4.50
C PRO A 560 38.12 -24.03 3.72
N THR A 561 38.02 -24.61 2.52
CA THR A 561 39.15 -24.98 1.66
C THR A 561 40.04 -23.78 1.33
N PRO A 562 41.37 -23.95 1.20
CA PRO A 562 42.28 -22.86 0.83
C PRO A 562 41.88 -22.24 -0.51
N LEU A 563 42.05 -20.92 -0.65
CA LEU A 563 41.87 -20.24 -1.93
C LEU A 563 42.78 -20.89 -2.99
N PRO A 564 42.29 -21.21 -4.19
CA PRO A 564 43.18 -21.51 -5.31
C PRO A 564 44.16 -20.34 -5.45
N ASN A 565 45.46 -20.64 -5.62
CA ASN A 565 46.48 -19.61 -5.80
C ASN A 565 46.03 -18.59 -6.85
N GLU A 566 46.27 -17.30 -6.59
CA GLU A 566 45.93 -16.13 -7.41
C GLU A 566 46.47 -16.16 -8.86
N ALA A 567 47.12 -17.25 -9.28
CA ALA A 567 47.58 -17.49 -10.65
C ALA A 567 46.54 -18.16 -11.57
N ALA A 568 45.35 -18.54 -11.07
CA ALA A 568 44.27 -19.14 -11.86
C ALA A 568 43.00 -18.25 -11.98
N SER A 569 43.06 -16.99 -11.56
CA SER A 569 41.93 -16.03 -11.60
C SER A 569 41.77 -15.32 -12.95
N SER A 570 42.11 -15.97 -14.06
CA SER A 570 42.03 -15.37 -15.40
C SER A 570 40.90 -15.90 -16.29
N ALA A 571 39.91 -16.65 -15.76
CA ALA A 571 38.80 -17.09 -16.62
C ALA A 571 37.39 -17.41 -16.02
N SER A 572 37.09 -17.42 -14.71
CA SER A 572 35.80 -18.04 -14.25
C SER A 572 34.88 -17.28 -13.28
N ASP A 573 35.18 -16.07 -12.81
CA ASP A 573 34.24 -15.36 -11.90
C ASP A 573 33.01 -14.75 -12.62
N ALA A 574 32.97 -14.78 -13.96
CA ALA A 574 31.87 -14.21 -14.75
C ALA A 574 30.74 -15.22 -15.10
N ASP A 575 30.90 -16.50 -14.77
CA ASP A 575 30.06 -17.59 -15.32
C ASP A 575 29.27 -18.40 -14.28
N SER A 576 29.25 -18.01 -13.00
CA SER A 576 28.46 -18.70 -11.96
C SER A 576 27.60 -17.74 -11.13
N LEU A 577 26.42 -18.22 -10.72
CA LEU A 577 25.48 -17.49 -9.85
C LEU A 577 25.09 -18.41 -8.70
N SER A 578 25.37 -17.99 -7.47
CA SER A 578 24.95 -18.71 -6.25
C SER A 578 23.44 -18.63 -6.08
N VAL A 579 22.86 -19.62 -5.39
CA VAL A 579 21.44 -19.69 -5.06
C VAL A 579 21.28 -19.83 -3.55
N MET A 580 20.43 -18.99 -2.96
CA MET A 580 20.06 -19.10 -1.56
C MET A 580 18.55 -19.01 -1.42
N ILE A 581 17.93 -20.07 -0.93
CA ILE A 581 16.51 -20.12 -0.62
C ILE A 581 16.36 -19.85 0.87
N MET A 582 15.74 -18.73 1.21
CA MET A 582 15.36 -18.36 2.57
C MET A 582 13.85 -18.50 2.70
N GLY A 583 13.44 -19.60 3.31
CA GLY A 583 12.05 -19.92 3.60
C GLY A 583 11.57 -19.36 4.92
N ILE A 584 10.36 -18.82 4.93
CA ILE A 584 9.59 -18.55 6.15
C ILE A 584 8.27 -19.30 6.02
N ASP A 585 8.03 -20.26 6.91
CA ASP A 585 6.80 -21.06 6.89
C ASP A 585 5.56 -20.17 7.15
N SER A 586 4.44 -20.50 6.50
CA SER A 586 3.11 -20.00 6.81
C SER A 586 2.90 -18.48 6.60
N ILE A 587 3.70 -17.83 5.76
CA ILE A 587 3.57 -16.40 5.44
C ILE A 587 3.03 -16.20 4.02
N SER A 588 1.89 -15.53 3.93
CA SER A 588 1.38 -14.99 2.67
C SER A 588 2.12 -13.70 2.27
N HIS A 589 2.07 -13.34 0.99
CA HIS A 589 2.69 -12.09 0.54
C HIS A 589 2.10 -10.86 1.26
N MET A 590 0.78 -10.86 1.49
CA MET A 590 0.09 -9.82 2.26
C MET A 590 0.50 -9.78 3.72
N HIS A 591 0.73 -10.94 4.32
CA HIS A 591 1.15 -11.03 5.70
C HIS A 591 2.57 -10.52 5.91
N PHE A 592 3.47 -10.79 4.95
CA PHE A 592 4.83 -10.23 4.91
C PHE A 592 4.79 -8.70 4.93
N ILE A 593 4.07 -8.07 4.00
CA ILE A 593 3.96 -6.59 3.92
C ILE A 593 3.35 -6.02 5.21
N ARG A 594 2.33 -6.69 5.76
CA ARG A 594 1.61 -6.26 6.96
C ARG A 594 2.43 -6.39 8.25
N SER A 595 3.29 -7.40 8.36
CA SER A 595 3.94 -7.78 9.63
C SER A 595 5.46 -7.62 9.63
N MET A 596 6.08 -7.40 8.48
CA MET A 596 7.53 -7.20 8.33
C MET A 596 7.87 -5.94 7.51
N PRO A 597 7.39 -4.74 7.93
CA PRO A 597 7.55 -3.52 7.14
C PRO A 597 9.00 -3.05 7.01
N LEU A 598 9.88 -3.30 7.98
CA LEU A 598 11.28 -2.87 7.91
C LEU A 598 12.05 -3.68 6.85
N LEU A 599 11.86 -5.00 6.86
CA LEU A 599 12.43 -5.91 5.88
C LEU A 599 11.84 -5.66 4.49
N SER A 600 10.52 -5.50 4.37
CA SER A 600 9.87 -5.17 3.09
C SER A 600 10.42 -3.88 2.50
N GLY A 601 10.59 -2.83 3.31
CA GLY A 601 11.19 -1.56 2.87
C GLY A 601 12.64 -1.71 2.41
N TYR A 602 13.44 -2.55 3.08
CA TYR A 602 14.82 -2.82 2.69
C TYR A 602 14.91 -3.67 1.42
N VAL A 603 14.10 -4.71 1.28
CA VAL A 603 13.96 -5.50 0.05
C VAL A 603 13.61 -4.60 -1.14
N GLY A 604 12.69 -3.64 -0.94
CA GLY A 604 12.32 -2.62 -1.92
C GLY A 604 13.48 -1.76 -2.44
N SER A 605 14.59 -1.69 -1.69
CA SER A 605 15.80 -0.96 -2.07
C SER A 605 16.81 -1.77 -2.90
N LEU A 606 16.67 -3.10 -2.94
CA LEU A 606 17.52 -4.02 -3.69
C LEU A 606 16.92 -4.35 -5.06
N PRO A 607 17.69 -4.85 -6.05
CA PRO A 607 17.11 -5.38 -7.28
C PRO A 607 16.33 -6.67 -6.99
N HIS A 608 15.03 -6.64 -7.24
CA HIS A 608 14.15 -7.76 -6.94
C HIS A 608 12.99 -7.89 -7.93
N VAL A 609 12.29 -9.03 -7.87
CA VAL A 609 10.96 -9.25 -8.45
C VAL A 609 10.08 -9.92 -7.40
N GLU A 610 8.90 -9.35 -7.13
CA GLU A 610 7.87 -9.96 -6.29
C GLU A 610 6.84 -10.68 -7.17
N PHE A 611 6.49 -11.91 -6.82
CA PHE A 611 5.58 -12.74 -7.62
C PHE A 611 4.19 -12.78 -7.02
N TRP A 612 3.36 -11.82 -7.42
CA TRP A 612 2.00 -11.65 -6.94
C TRP A 612 1.06 -12.79 -7.34
N GLY A 613 1.41 -13.54 -8.39
CA GLY A 613 0.68 -14.72 -8.84
C GLY A 613 1.23 -16.06 -8.35
N TYR A 614 2.15 -16.06 -7.37
CA TYR A 614 2.68 -17.30 -6.81
C TYR A 614 1.60 -18.03 -6.00
N ASN A 615 1.31 -19.27 -6.40
CA ASN A 615 0.25 -20.10 -5.86
C ASN A 615 0.82 -21.43 -5.38
N ARG A 616 0.35 -21.87 -4.20
CA ARG A 616 0.71 -23.18 -3.66
C ARG A 616 0.16 -24.32 -4.52
N VAL A 617 0.78 -25.49 -4.47
CA VAL A 617 0.36 -26.70 -5.20
C VAL A 617 -0.04 -27.85 -4.27
N GLY A 618 0.25 -27.73 -2.98
CA GLY A 618 -0.02 -28.75 -1.96
C GLY A 618 -0.60 -28.18 -0.67
N ARG A 619 -0.95 -29.08 0.25
CA ARG A 619 -1.61 -28.74 1.52
C ARG A 619 -0.70 -28.07 2.54
N ASN A 620 0.49 -28.64 2.73
CA ASN A 620 1.48 -28.30 3.76
C ASN A 620 2.87 -28.24 3.11
N THR A 621 3.93 -28.13 3.91
CA THR A 621 5.31 -27.93 3.48
C THR A 621 5.82 -28.95 2.48
N TYR A 622 5.75 -30.23 2.80
CA TYR A 622 6.29 -31.29 1.95
C TYR A 622 5.75 -31.27 0.50
N PRO A 623 4.43 -31.35 0.21
CA PRO A 623 3.93 -31.35 -1.16
C PRO A 623 4.08 -30.01 -1.89
N ASN A 624 4.40 -28.91 -1.19
CA ASN A 624 4.73 -27.64 -1.84
C ASN A 624 6.22 -27.54 -2.20
N LEU A 625 7.12 -28.07 -1.36
CA LEU A 625 8.57 -28.01 -1.56
C LEU A 625 9.14 -29.19 -2.36
N VAL A 626 8.50 -30.35 -2.36
CA VAL A 626 8.91 -31.49 -3.22
C VAL A 626 8.97 -31.10 -4.71
N PRO A 627 7.96 -30.41 -5.27
CA PRO A 627 8.03 -29.87 -6.63
C PRO A 627 9.20 -28.92 -6.86
N LEU A 628 9.59 -28.11 -5.87
CA LEU A 628 10.74 -27.22 -5.97
C LEU A 628 12.03 -28.02 -6.16
N PHE A 629 12.24 -29.09 -5.38
CA PHE A 629 13.49 -29.85 -5.40
C PHE A 629 13.58 -30.90 -6.50
N SER A 630 12.48 -31.56 -6.85
CA SER A 630 12.46 -32.69 -7.78
C SER A 630 11.81 -32.37 -9.13
N GLY A 631 10.96 -31.34 -9.19
CA GLY A 631 10.06 -31.10 -10.32
C GLY A 631 8.87 -32.06 -10.37
N LEU A 632 8.73 -32.97 -9.40
CA LEU A 632 7.68 -33.97 -9.26
C LEU A 632 6.68 -33.60 -8.16
N ASN A 633 5.47 -34.14 -8.22
CA ASN A 633 4.56 -34.11 -7.07
C ASN A 633 4.91 -35.20 -6.05
N GLU A 634 4.22 -35.23 -4.90
CA GLU A 634 4.48 -36.22 -3.82
C GLU A 634 4.32 -37.68 -4.30
N ASP A 635 3.24 -38.00 -5.01
CA ASP A 635 2.96 -39.37 -5.46
C ASP A 635 3.94 -39.81 -6.58
N GLU A 636 4.29 -38.88 -7.48
CA GLU A 636 5.29 -39.08 -8.52
C GLU A 636 6.67 -39.34 -7.92
N LEU A 637 7.12 -38.52 -6.96
CA LEU A 637 8.40 -38.73 -6.29
C LEU A 637 8.44 -40.07 -5.54
N GLN A 638 7.34 -40.41 -4.86
CA GLN A 638 7.24 -41.68 -4.14
C GLN A 638 7.37 -42.87 -5.10
N SER A 639 6.77 -42.79 -6.28
CA SER A 639 6.79 -43.86 -7.29
C SER A 639 8.12 -43.92 -8.04
N ASP A 640 8.75 -42.77 -8.32
CA ASP A 640 9.97 -42.65 -9.12
C ASP A 640 11.23 -42.98 -8.33
N CYS A 641 11.33 -42.47 -7.10
CA CYS A 641 12.52 -42.61 -6.27
C CYS A 641 12.35 -43.59 -5.10
N CYS A 642 11.14 -43.69 -4.52
CA CYS A 642 10.94 -44.36 -3.23
C CYS A 642 10.23 -45.72 -3.33
N ASP A 643 10.08 -46.30 -4.54
CA ASP A 643 9.43 -47.61 -4.70
C ASP A 643 10.32 -48.74 -4.14
N GLY A 644 10.01 -49.17 -2.92
CA GLY A 644 10.76 -50.19 -2.17
C GLY A 644 11.98 -49.67 -1.40
N GLN A 645 12.32 -48.37 -1.50
CA GLN A 645 13.42 -47.78 -0.72
C GLN A 645 12.96 -47.20 0.62
N SER A 646 13.81 -47.30 1.63
CA SER A 646 13.54 -46.75 2.96
C SER A 646 13.96 -45.30 3.16
N TYR A 647 14.70 -44.65 2.24
CA TYR A 647 15.24 -43.29 2.41
C TYR A 647 15.28 -42.51 1.09
N TYR A 648 15.43 -41.17 1.15
CA TYR A 648 15.48 -40.30 -0.03
C TYR A 648 16.87 -40.14 -0.66
N ASP A 649 17.85 -40.96 -0.26
CA ASP A 649 19.26 -40.80 -0.64
C ASP A 649 19.54 -40.95 -2.13
N GLU A 650 18.69 -41.68 -2.85
CA GLU A 650 18.81 -41.92 -4.30
C GLU A 650 17.96 -40.94 -5.14
N CYS A 651 17.27 -39.99 -4.51
CA CYS A 651 16.45 -39.02 -5.24
C CYS A 651 17.29 -37.91 -5.87
N ASP A 652 17.03 -37.60 -7.14
CA ASP A 652 17.71 -36.53 -7.88
C ASP A 652 17.11 -35.14 -7.55
N PHE A 653 17.54 -34.58 -6.41
CA PHE A 653 17.16 -33.23 -5.98
C PHE A 653 18.05 -32.13 -6.55
N LEU A 654 17.54 -30.90 -6.60
CA LEU A 654 18.28 -29.73 -7.10
C LEU A 654 19.68 -29.58 -6.47
N TRP A 655 19.84 -29.79 -5.17
CA TRP A 655 21.17 -29.67 -4.55
C TRP A 655 22.17 -30.69 -5.10
N ASN A 656 21.75 -31.90 -5.49
CA ASN A 656 22.63 -32.87 -6.16
C ASN A 656 23.10 -32.32 -7.51
N ARG A 657 22.19 -31.73 -8.30
CA ARG A 657 22.54 -31.11 -9.60
C ARG A 657 23.50 -29.93 -9.45
N PHE A 658 23.31 -29.10 -8.43
CA PHE A 658 24.25 -28.00 -8.13
C PHE A 658 25.59 -28.55 -7.64
N LYS A 659 25.58 -29.63 -6.85
CA LYS A 659 26.80 -30.32 -6.42
C LYS A 659 27.60 -30.87 -7.59
N ASP A 660 26.93 -31.48 -8.57
CA ASP A 660 27.55 -32.04 -9.78
C ASP A 660 28.29 -30.99 -10.62
N VAL A 661 27.84 -29.73 -10.59
CA VAL A 661 28.50 -28.59 -11.25
C VAL A 661 29.44 -27.81 -10.33
N GLY A 662 29.78 -28.36 -9.16
CA GLY A 662 30.85 -27.86 -8.28
C GLY A 662 30.42 -26.85 -7.21
N TYR A 663 29.12 -26.71 -6.93
CA TYR A 663 28.65 -25.80 -5.88
C TYR A 663 28.76 -26.44 -4.50
N ASN A 664 29.05 -25.63 -3.49
CA ASN A 664 28.87 -26.02 -2.10
C ASN A 664 27.38 -26.06 -1.75
N THR A 665 26.93 -27.11 -1.08
CA THR A 665 25.51 -27.32 -0.76
C THR A 665 25.21 -27.22 0.73
N SER A 666 24.15 -26.50 1.10
CA SER A 666 23.75 -26.34 2.50
C SER A 666 22.24 -26.58 2.69
N TYR A 667 21.88 -27.31 3.74
CA TYR A 667 20.49 -27.52 4.14
C TYR A 667 20.35 -27.33 5.66
N GLY A 668 19.51 -26.38 6.09
CA GLY A 668 19.13 -26.22 7.50
C GLY A 668 17.67 -25.84 7.71
N GLU A 669 17.04 -26.44 8.73
CA GLU A 669 15.72 -26.07 9.24
C GLU A 669 15.82 -25.94 10.75
N ASP A 670 14.96 -25.11 11.34
CA ASP A 670 14.94 -24.80 12.77
C ASP A 670 14.01 -25.73 13.58
N THR A 671 13.60 -26.88 13.03
CA THR A 671 12.68 -27.82 13.69
C THR A 671 13.13 -29.26 13.55
N ARG A 672 12.93 -30.08 14.60
CA ARG A 672 13.14 -31.55 14.52
C ARG A 672 11.92 -32.26 13.95
N VAL A 673 10.75 -32.04 14.56
CA VAL A 673 9.52 -32.80 14.27
C VAL A 673 8.94 -32.37 12.94
N GLY A 674 8.86 -31.06 12.68
CA GLY A 674 8.23 -30.49 11.48
C GLY A 674 9.14 -30.39 10.26
N GLY A 675 10.31 -31.04 10.26
CA GLY A 675 11.27 -30.95 9.15
C GLY A 675 10.68 -31.47 7.85
N THR A 676 10.98 -30.80 6.74
CA THR A 676 10.35 -31.02 5.42
C THR A 676 10.38 -32.51 5.03
N PHE A 677 11.54 -33.16 5.10
CA PHE A 677 11.73 -34.57 4.73
C PHE A 677 11.66 -35.55 5.92
N ASN A 678 11.27 -35.08 7.12
CA ASN A 678 11.31 -35.88 8.35
C ASN A 678 9.94 -36.15 8.98
N TYR A 679 8.96 -35.24 8.84
CA TYR A 679 7.65 -35.41 9.47
C TYR A 679 6.80 -36.48 8.78
N GLY A 680 6.70 -37.68 9.37
CA GLY A 680 5.97 -38.81 8.79
C GLY A 680 6.58 -39.31 7.48
N LYS A 681 7.87 -39.02 7.26
CA LYS A 681 8.66 -39.34 6.06
C LYS A 681 9.95 -40.03 6.49
N SER A 682 10.61 -40.69 5.54
CA SER A 682 11.75 -41.53 5.87
C SER A 682 13.10 -40.82 5.97
N GLY A 683 13.17 -39.51 5.72
CA GLY A 683 14.43 -38.75 5.80
C GLY A 683 15.55 -39.31 4.93
N PHE A 684 16.78 -38.98 5.32
CA PHE A 684 18.00 -39.42 4.67
C PHE A 684 18.82 -40.35 5.57
N ASP A 685 19.38 -41.42 5.02
CA ASP A 685 20.37 -42.26 5.69
C ASP A 685 21.77 -41.63 5.59
N ARG A 686 22.14 -41.09 4.42
CA ARG A 686 23.38 -40.35 4.21
C ARG A 686 23.14 -38.83 4.35
N GLN A 687 24.22 -38.07 4.58
CA GLN A 687 24.09 -36.62 4.65
C GLN A 687 23.76 -36.06 3.25
N PRO A 688 22.66 -35.32 3.05
CA PRO A 688 22.19 -34.92 1.70
C PRO A 688 22.95 -33.74 1.08
N THR A 689 23.65 -32.93 1.90
CA THR A 689 24.37 -31.72 1.47
C THR A 689 25.72 -31.61 2.17
N ASP A 690 26.64 -30.77 1.68
CA ASP A 690 27.97 -30.58 2.30
C ASP A 690 27.87 -30.08 3.75
N PHE A 691 26.90 -29.20 4.00
CA PHE A 691 26.59 -28.69 5.33
C PHE A 691 25.14 -28.98 5.67
N TYR A 692 24.90 -29.70 6.78
CA TYR A 692 23.57 -30.15 7.17
C TYR A 692 23.30 -29.90 8.66
N LEU A 693 22.29 -29.08 8.97
CA LEU A 693 22.00 -28.63 10.34
C LEU A 693 21.23 -29.68 11.18
N ARG A 694 20.54 -30.62 10.51
CA ARG A 694 19.65 -31.60 11.16
C ARG A 694 20.24 -32.34 12.35
N PRO A 695 21.50 -32.81 12.35
CA PRO A 695 22.05 -33.56 13.48
C PRO A 695 22.19 -32.70 14.74
N VAL A 696 22.47 -31.40 14.57
CA VAL A 696 22.51 -30.43 15.68
C VAL A 696 21.11 -30.24 16.26
N MET A 697 20.11 -30.02 15.40
CA MET A 697 18.72 -29.85 15.85
C MET A 697 18.16 -31.13 16.48
N LEU A 698 18.55 -32.31 15.99
CA LEU A 698 18.21 -33.60 16.59
C LEU A 698 18.74 -33.70 18.02
N GLU A 699 20.03 -33.42 18.20
CA GLU A 699 20.69 -33.49 19.50
C GLU A 699 20.08 -32.50 20.51
N ILE A 700 19.82 -31.27 20.05
CA ILE A 700 19.17 -30.24 20.87
C ILE A 700 17.77 -30.69 21.32
N ASP A 701 16.95 -31.18 20.39
CA ASP A 701 15.57 -31.57 20.69
C ASP A 701 15.48 -32.74 21.67
N GLN A 702 16.39 -33.71 21.54
CA GLN A 702 16.41 -34.90 22.39
C GLN A 702 16.98 -34.66 23.80
N HIS A 703 17.87 -33.68 23.98
CA HIS A 703 18.65 -33.59 25.22
C HIS A 703 18.59 -32.25 25.96
N THR A 704 18.41 -31.13 25.25
CA THR A 704 18.55 -29.79 25.86
C THR A 704 17.30 -28.91 25.69
N ARG A 705 16.33 -29.36 24.88
CA ARG A 705 15.06 -28.68 24.61
C ARG A 705 14.29 -28.33 25.88
N TYR A 706 13.71 -27.14 25.85
CA TYR A 706 12.56 -26.77 26.67
C TYR A 706 11.72 -25.73 25.92
N SER A 707 10.43 -25.62 26.27
CA SER A 707 9.54 -24.62 25.68
C SER A 707 9.35 -23.42 26.61
N ILE A 708 9.17 -22.23 26.01
CA ILE A 708 8.85 -20.98 26.71
C ILE A 708 7.38 -20.58 26.53
N ASP A 709 6.58 -21.39 25.84
CA ASP A 709 5.18 -21.13 25.60
C ASP A 709 4.28 -22.32 25.95
N ARG A 710 3.00 -22.04 26.20
CA ARG A 710 2.05 -23.07 26.65
C ARG A 710 1.60 -23.99 25.53
N ARG A 711 1.81 -23.62 24.27
CA ARG A 711 1.42 -24.42 23.10
C ARG A 711 2.54 -25.34 22.63
N ASP A 712 3.74 -25.22 23.22
CA ASP A 712 4.91 -26.02 22.85
C ASP A 712 5.38 -25.78 21.40
N GLU A 713 5.36 -24.51 20.96
CA GLU A 713 5.67 -24.10 19.57
C GLU A 713 6.92 -23.21 19.45
N ILE A 714 7.47 -22.75 20.58
CA ILE A 714 8.68 -21.94 20.67
C ILE A 714 9.68 -22.63 21.61
N HIS A 715 10.66 -23.28 21.00
CA HIS A 715 11.69 -24.04 21.71
C HIS A 715 12.99 -23.26 21.92
N CYS A 716 13.64 -23.60 23.03
CA CYS A 716 14.93 -23.07 23.43
C CYS A 716 15.92 -24.19 23.76
N THR A 717 17.20 -23.89 23.63
CA THR A 717 18.33 -24.61 24.22
C THR A 717 19.24 -23.61 24.91
N ALA A 718 19.56 -23.84 26.19
CA ALA A 718 20.18 -22.82 27.03
C ALA A 718 19.47 -21.45 26.86
N SER A 719 20.18 -20.35 26.54
CA SER A 719 19.54 -19.04 26.33
C SER A 719 19.13 -18.76 24.88
N ARG A 720 19.25 -19.72 23.98
CA ARG A 720 19.06 -19.55 22.53
C ARG A 720 17.75 -20.14 22.06
N LYS A 721 17.05 -19.47 21.15
CA LYS A 721 15.89 -20.03 20.44
C LYS A 721 16.34 -20.90 19.28
N TYR A 722 15.51 -21.83 18.84
CA TYR A 722 15.83 -22.69 17.68
C TYR A 722 16.11 -21.89 16.40
N ALA A 723 15.36 -20.82 16.14
CA ALA A 723 15.61 -19.89 15.04
C ALA A 723 17.03 -19.29 15.07
N GLU A 724 17.53 -18.97 16.26
CA GLU A 724 18.87 -18.39 16.43
C GLU A 724 19.97 -19.42 16.13
N ILE A 725 19.70 -20.72 16.27
CA ILE A 725 20.61 -21.80 15.86
C ILE A 725 20.71 -21.88 14.33
N LEU A 726 19.58 -21.69 13.62
CA LEU A 726 19.57 -21.60 12.17
C LEU A 726 20.37 -20.36 11.69
N TYR A 727 20.19 -19.20 12.33
CA TYR A 727 20.98 -18.02 12.00
C TYR A 727 22.47 -18.21 12.32
N GLU A 728 22.81 -18.83 13.45
CA GLU A 728 24.20 -19.20 13.79
C GLU A 728 24.81 -20.09 12.70
N PHE A 729 24.06 -21.06 12.17
CA PHE A 729 24.50 -21.90 11.07
C PHE A 729 24.77 -21.09 9.80
N ILE A 730 23.86 -20.19 9.42
CA ILE A 730 24.06 -19.30 8.25
C ILE A 730 25.29 -18.40 8.45
N TYR A 731 25.48 -17.81 9.63
CA TYR A 731 26.65 -16.98 9.92
C TYR A 731 27.96 -17.78 9.84
N LYS A 732 27.98 -19.02 10.32
CA LYS A 732 29.16 -19.91 10.21
C LYS A 732 29.43 -20.35 8.77
N LEU A 733 28.43 -20.33 7.88
CA LEU A 733 28.59 -20.65 6.46
C LEU A 733 29.11 -19.48 5.62
N MET A 734 28.98 -18.22 6.06
CA MET A 734 29.41 -17.05 5.29
C MET A 734 30.88 -17.14 4.78
N PRO A 735 31.87 -17.60 5.58
CA PRO A 735 33.24 -17.78 5.08
C PRO A 735 33.37 -18.82 3.95
N HIS A 736 32.46 -19.79 3.86
CA HIS A 736 32.41 -20.78 2.79
C HIS A 736 31.73 -20.21 1.53
N MET A 737 30.62 -19.48 1.72
CA MET A 737 29.88 -18.82 0.63
C MET A 737 30.71 -17.77 -0.10
N LYS A 738 31.65 -17.14 0.60
CA LYS A 738 32.59 -16.16 0.02
C LYS A 738 33.63 -16.77 -0.93
N ARG A 739 33.91 -18.08 -0.83
CA ARG A 739 35.04 -18.72 -1.54
C ARG A 739 34.66 -19.39 -2.85
N GLY A 740 33.37 -19.60 -3.10
CA GLY A 740 32.92 -20.27 -4.30
C GLY A 740 31.40 -20.28 -4.41
N PRO A 741 30.87 -20.75 -5.54
CA PRO A 741 29.44 -20.81 -5.77
C PRO A 741 28.77 -21.76 -4.78
N HIS A 742 27.56 -21.43 -4.35
CA HIS A 742 26.81 -22.22 -3.39
C HIS A 742 25.33 -22.34 -3.73
N PHE A 743 24.74 -23.47 -3.34
CA PHE A 743 23.31 -23.70 -3.28
C PHE A 743 22.91 -23.90 -1.83
N SER A 744 22.02 -23.07 -1.31
CA SER A 744 21.65 -23.12 0.10
C SER A 744 20.15 -23.11 0.28
N PHE A 745 19.65 -23.98 1.14
CA PHE A 745 18.24 -24.03 1.54
C PHE A 745 18.13 -23.89 3.06
N PHE A 746 17.47 -22.82 3.50
CA PHE A 746 17.23 -22.50 4.90
C PHE A 746 15.75 -22.29 5.15
N TRP A 747 15.17 -22.94 6.16
CA TRP A 747 13.73 -22.88 6.43
C TRP A 747 13.42 -22.55 7.90
N GLN A 748 12.71 -21.45 8.14
CA GLN A 748 12.30 -20.97 9.46
C GLN A 748 10.81 -21.28 9.72
N SER A 749 10.54 -22.08 10.75
CA SER A 749 9.19 -22.58 11.08
C SER A 749 8.76 -22.27 12.52
N GLN A 750 9.68 -22.28 13.48
CA GLN A 750 9.36 -22.10 14.90
C GLN A 750 8.69 -20.74 15.16
N GLY A 751 7.63 -20.76 15.98
CA GLY A 751 6.79 -19.61 16.26
C GLY A 751 5.90 -19.19 15.09
N VAL A 752 6.46 -18.89 13.92
CA VAL A 752 5.75 -18.31 12.77
C VAL A 752 4.70 -19.24 12.16
N HIS A 753 4.93 -20.56 12.18
CA HIS A 753 3.96 -21.54 11.68
C HIS A 753 2.61 -21.51 12.45
N ASP A 754 2.63 -21.22 13.76
CA ASP A 754 1.46 -21.33 14.64
C ASP A 754 0.94 -20.00 15.20
N TYR A 755 1.77 -18.97 15.21
CA TYR A 755 1.44 -17.65 15.75
C TYR A 755 1.43 -16.60 14.66
N PHE A 756 0.22 -16.21 14.23
CA PHE A 756 -0.01 -15.14 13.25
C PHE A 756 0.79 -13.85 13.53
N ASN A 757 0.93 -13.43 14.78
CA ASN A 757 1.64 -12.18 15.09
C ASN A 757 3.16 -12.35 15.19
N TYR A 758 3.70 -13.58 15.13
CA TYR A 758 5.12 -13.85 15.39
C TYR A 758 6.04 -13.32 14.29
N ALA A 759 5.53 -13.17 13.07
CA ALA A 759 6.24 -12.53 11.96
C ALA A 759 6.80 -11.14 12.32
N GLN A 760 6.17 -10.43 13.28
CA GLN A 760 6.65 -9.13 13.78
C GLN A 760 8.06 -9.22 14.40
N PHE A 761 8.42 -10.36 15.02
CA PHE A 761 9.76 -10.56 15.58
C PHE A 761 10.79 -10.91 14.51
N LEU A 762 10.35 -11.49 13.39
CA LEU A 762 11.24 -11.87 12.30
C LEU A 762 11.68 -10.66 11.47
N ASP A 763 10.94 -9.54 11.51
CA ASP A 763 11.20 -8.34 10.71
C ASP A 763 12.63 -7.83 10.89
N GLU A 764 13.04 -7.59 12.14
CA GLU A 764 14.39 -7.09 12.45
C GLU A 764 15.47 -8.17 12.26
N GLU A 765 15.18 -9.43 12.59
CA GLU A 765 16.13 -10.54 12.47
C GLU A 765 16.52 -10.80 11.01
N TYR A 766 15.55 -10.91 10.11
CA TYR A 766 15.81 -11.10 8.68
C TYR A 766 16.44 -9.86 8.04
N LEU A 767 16.06 -8.65 8.48
CA LEU A 767 16.71 -7.42 8.02
C LEU A 767 18.20 -7.43 8.36
N ASN A 768 18.55 -7.80 9.60
CA ASN A 768 19.93 -7.88 10.05
C ASN A 768 20.69 -8.98 9.30
N LEU A 769 20.06 -10.13 9.05
CA LEU A 769 20.65 -11.20 8.26
C LEU A 769 20.97 -10.77 6.82
N LEU A 770 20.01 -10.17 6.11
CA LEU A 770 20.24 -9.69 4.73
C LEU A 770 21.29 -8.58 4.66
N ARG A 771 21.27 -7.62 5.59
CA ARG A 771 22.31 -6.58 5.70
C ARG A 771 23.69 -7.18 5.94
N ARG A 772 23.77 -8.24 6.75
CA ARG A 772 25.04 -8.92 6.99
C ARG A 772 25.52 -9.62 5.72
N LEU A 773 24.65 -10.32 5.00
CA LEU A 773 24.98 -10.92 3.70
C LEU A 773 25.43 -9.88 2.68
N GLU A 774 24.80 -8.70 2.66
CA GLU A 774 25.21 -7.57 1.81
C GLU A 774 26.59 -7.04 2.20
N THR A 775 26.82 -6.77 3.49
CA THR A 775 28.09 -6.24 4.02
C THR A 775 29.25 -7.19 3.78
N GLU A 776 28.99 -8.50 3.85
CA GLU A 776 29.97 -9.53 3.51
C GLU A 776 30.13 -9.72 1.99
N GLY A 777 29.36 -9.03 1.16
CA GLY A 777 29.45 -9.10 -0.31
C GLY A 777 28.86 -10.37 -0.92
N ILE A 778 28.16 -11.20 -0.14
CA ILE A 778 27.56 -12.46 -0.61
C ILE A 778 26.38 -12.19 -1.55
N LEU A 779 25.60 -11.13 -1.31
CA LEU A 779 24.48 -10.76 -2.20
C LEU A 779 24.93 -10.31 -3.59
N ASN A 780 26.20 -9.96 -3.79
CA ASN A 780 26.72 -9.51 -5.10
C ASN A 780 26.83 -10.65 -6.13
N SER A 781 26.78 -11.91 -5.70
CA SER A 781 26.88 -13.09 -6.57
C SER A 781 25.77 -14.12 -6.31
N THR A 782 24.71 -13.75 -5.58
CA THR A 782 23.68 -14.69 -5.13
C THR A 782 22.28 -14.27 -5.56
N LEU A 783 21.56 -15.16 -6.22
CA LEU A 783 20.10 -15.10 -6.33
C LEU A 783 19.49 -15.60 -5.02
N VAL A 784 18.80 -14.72 -4.30
CA VAL A 784 18.08 -15.08 -3.08
C VAL A 784 16.60 -15.24 -3.40
N LEU A 785 16.03 -16.41 -3.08
CA LEU A 785 14.58 -16.62 -3.05
C LEU A 785 14.10 -16.47 -1.61
N LEU A 786 13.49 -15.33 -1.29
CA LEU A 786 12.76 -15.14 -0.03
C LEU A 786 11.32 -15.61 -0.25
N MET A 787 10.94 -16.74 0.34
CA MET A 787 9.69 -17.40 -0.03
C MET A 787 8.99 -18.11 1.13
N SER A 788 7.76 -18.53 0.88
CA SER A 788 6.97 -19.42 1.73
C SER A 788 6.36 -20.55 0.90
N ASP A 789 5.92 -21.60 1.56
CA ASP A 789 5.26 -22.78 0.99
C ASP A 789 3.72 -22.63 0.95
N HIS A 790 3.16 -21.99 1.97
CA HIS A 790 1.74 -21.63 2.08
C HIS A 790 1.55 -20.44 3.04
N GLY A 791 0.35 -19.84 3.06
CA GLY A 791 -0.03 -18.92 4.14
C GLY A 791 -0.48 -19.65 5.40
N MET A 792 -0.97 -18.91 6.41
CA MET A 792 -1.46 -19.48 7.67
C MET A 792 -2.62 -20.46 7.47
N ARG A 793 -2.45 -21.71 7.90
CA ARG A 793 -3.46 -22.78 7.76
C ARG A 793 -4.48 -22.84 8.90
N TYR A 794 -4.16 -22.21 10.02
CA TYR A 794 -4.99 -22.25 11.23
C TYR A 794 -5.17 -20.86 11.84
N GLY A 795 -6.15 -20.76 12.73
CA GLY A 795 -6.40 -19.56 13.53
C GLY A 795 -7.54 -18.71 13.01
N SER A 796 -7.93 -17.72 13.81
CA SER A 796 -9.12 -16.91 13.54
C SER A 796 -8.99 -16.03 12.30
N PHE A 797 -7.79 -15.53 11.99
CA PHE A 797 -7.54 -14.78 10.76
C PHE A 797 -7.73 -15.65 9.51
N ARG A 798 -7.24 -16.90 9.51
CA ARG A 798 -7.47 -17.86 8.40
C ARG A 798 -8.95 -18.12 8.14
N ASN A 799 -9.80 -18.00 9.15
CA ASN A 799 -11.24 -18.16 8.97
C ASN A 799 -11.94 -16.93 8.34
N THR A 800 -11.24 -15.82 8.14
CA THR A 800 -11.78 -14.72 7.33
C THR A 800 -11.76 -15.06 5.84
N TYR A 801 -12.49 -14.31 5.01
CA TYR A 801 -12.46 -14.49 3.57
C TYR A 801 -11.05 -14.26 3.00
N GLN A 802 -10.39 -13.19 3.45
CA GLN A 802 -9.03 -12.88 3.01
C GLN A 802 -8.01 -13.91 3.50
N GLY A 803 -8.08 -14.34 4.77
CA GLY A 803 -7.17 -15.36 5.30
C GLY A 803 -7.27 -16.68 4.55
N MET A 804 -8.47 -17.06 4.08
CA MET A 804 -8.67 -18.23 3.21
C MET A 804 -7.96 -18.10 1.86
N LEU A 805 -7.94 -16.91 1.26
CA LEU A 805 -7.23 -16.65 0.01
C LEU A 805 -5.71 -16.58 0.23
N GLU A 806 -5.28 -15.85 1.26
CA GLU A 806 -3.87 -15.71 1.66
C GLU A 806 -3.21 -17.07 1.94
N GLU A 807 -3.95 -18.07 2.42
CA GLU A 807 -3.43 -19.44 2.62
C GLU A 807 -2.85 -20.04 1.33
N SER A 808 -3.46 -19.76 0.17
CA SER A 808 -3.01 -20.29 -1.12
C SER A 808 -2.14 -19.31 -1.92
N GLN A 809 -1.82 -18.15 -1.34
CA GLN A 809 -0.98 -17.11 -1.93
C GLN A 809 0.26 -16.81 -1.04
N PRO A 810 1.20 -17.77 -0.92
CA PRO A 810 2.42 -17.60 -0.16
C PRO A 810 3.33 -16.47 -0.69
N LEU A 811 4.30 -16.05 0.13
CA LEU A 811 5.36 -15.13 -0.25
C LEU A 811 6.29 -15.74 -1.31
N LEU A 812 6.67 -14.96 -2.33
CA LEU A 812 7.80 -15.26 -3.21
C LEU A 812 8.41 -13.96 -3.74
N ILE A 813 9.66 -13.71 -3.37
CA ILE A 813 10.47 -12.60 -3.83
C ILE A 813 11.83 -13.14 -4.28
N ALA A 814 12.24 -12.81 -5.51
CA ALA A 814 13.57 -13.10 -6.02
C ALA A 814 14.44 -11.84 -5.97
N LEU A 815 15.42 -11.82 -5.05
CA LEU A 815 16.47 -10.79 -5.00
C LEU A 815 17.64 -11.25 -5.87
N TYR A 816 18.16 -10.37 -6.72
CA TYR A 816 19.26 -10.71 -7.63
C TYR A 816 20.35 -9.64 -7.64
N PRO A 817 21.60 -9.99 -7.95
CA PRO A 817 22.68 -9.03 -7.99
C PRO A 817 22.53 -8.06 -9.17
N ASN A 818 23.00 -6.83 -8.99
CA ASN A 818 22.88 -5.73 -9.97
C ASN A 818 23.40 -6.07 -11.36
N TRP A 819 24.43 -6.92 -11.46
CA TRP A 819 25.03 -7.29 -12.74
C TRP A 819 24.15 -8.23 -13.56
N LEU A 820 23.29 -9.04 -12.92
CA LEU A 820 22.49 -10.06 -13.61
C LEU A 820 21.54 -9.44 -14.64
N ALA A 821 20.90 -8.32 -14.29
CA ALA A 821 20.04 -7.56 -15.19
C ALA A 821 20.79 -6.91 -16.36
N LYS A 822 22.07 -6.61 -16.20
CA LYS A 822 22.93 -6.06 -17.26
C LYS A 822 23.46 -7.16 -18.18
N ALA A 823 23.79 -8.32 -17.63
CA ALA A 823 24.36 -9.45 -18.35
C ALA A 823 23.30 -10.26 -19.14
N TYR A 824 22.09 -10.38 -18.60
CA TYR A 824 20.99 -11.19 -19.18
C TYR A 824 19.68 -10.39 -19.23
N PRO A 825 19.61 -9.33 -20.04
CA PRO A 825 18.47 -8.41 -20.05
C PRO A 825 17.16 -9.08 -20.45
N PHE A 826 17.16 -10.03 -21.41
CA PHE A 826 15.92 -10.71 -21.81
C PHE A 826 15.41 -11.65 -20.72
N ALA A 827 16.30 -12.42 -20.09
CA ALA A 827 15.95 -13.29 -18.98
C ALA A 827 15.32 -12.51 -17.82
N ILE A 828 15.92 -11.37 -17.44
CA ILE A 828 15.40 -10.52 -16.34
C ILE A 828 14.14 -9.74 -16.75
N SER A 829 14.00 -9.37 -18.02
CA SER A 829 12.73 -8.82 -18.53
C SER A 829 11.59 -9.83 -18.40
N ASN A 830 11.82 -11.09 -18.73
CA ASN A 830 10.83 -12.16 -18.57
C ASN A 830 10.53 -12.44 -17.09
N LEU A 831 11.57 -12.43 -16.24
CA LEU A 831 11.41 -12.57 -14.80
C LEU A 831 10.44 -11.51 -14.25
N ARG A 832 10.63 -10.23 -14.65
CA ARG A 832 9.74 -9.11 -14.28
C ARG A 832 8.34 -9.25 -14.88
N LEU A 833 8.23 -9.68 -16.13
CA LEU A 833 6.94 -9.94 -16.77
C LEU A 833 6.14 -11.00 -16.00
N ASN A 834 6.83 -12.01 -15.45
CA ASN A 834 6.22 -13.10 -14.69
C ASN A 834 5.75 -12.71 -13.29
N ALA A 835 6.05 -11.50 -12.80
CA ALA A 835 5.56 -10.98 -11.52
C ALA A 835 4.03 -11.05 -11.37
N HIS A 836 3.32 -10.90 -12.49
CA HIS A 836 1.86 -10.91 -12.58
C HIS A 836 1.33 -12.10 -13.42
N ARG A 837 2.06 -13.22 -13.42
CA ARG A 837 1.65 -14.50 -14.03
C ARG A 837 1.40 -15.55 -12.94
N LEU A 838 0.66 -16.60 -13.29
CA LEU A 838 0.44 -17.74 -12.40
C LEU A 838 1.73 -18.56 -12.29
N VAL A 839 2.37 -18.51 -11.12
CA VAL A 839 3.67 -19.13 -10.82
C VAL A 839 3.50 -20.19 -9.74
N THR A 840 4.27 -21.27 -9.83
CA THR A 840 4.27 -22.39 -8.88
C THR A 840 5.70 -22.82 -8.54
N THR A 841 5.85 -23.73 -7.56
CA THR A 841 7.15 -24.33 -7.25
C THR A 841 7.72 -25.19 -8.37
N TYR A 842 6.90 -25.71 -9.31
CA TYR A 842 7.39 -26.36 -10.53
C TYR A 842 8.15 -25.38 -11.45
N ASP A 843 7.68 -24.13 -11.51
CA ASP A 843 8.33 -23.09 -12.30
C ASP A 843 9.66 -22.67 -11.65
N LEU A 844 9.70 -22.59 -10.32
CA LEU A 844 10.93 -22.38 -9.56
C LEU A 844 11.94 -23.50 -9.78
N HIS A 845 11.52 -24.78 -9.77
CA HIS A 845 12.41 -25.90 -10.09
C HIS A 845 13.06 -25.74 -11.47
N ALA A 846 12.25 -25.47 -12.51
CA ALA A 846 12.75 -25.24 -13.86
C ALA A 846 13.69 -24.03 -13.94
N THR A 847 13.41 -22.98 -13.17
CA THR A 847 14.24 -21.76 -13.09
C THR A 847 15.59 -22.03 -12.44
N LEU A 848 15.61 -22.72 -11.30
CA LEU A 848 16.83 -23.03 -10.57
C LEU A 848 17.69 -24.03 -11.34
N LYS A 849 17.07 -24.96 -12.08
CA LYS A 849 17.78 -25.87 -12.98
C LYS A 849 18.51 -25.12 -14.11
N ASP A 850 17.96 -24.03 -14.64
CA ASP A 850 18.66 -23.21 -15.64
C ASP A 850 19.94 -22.56 -15.07
N LEU A 851 19.99 -22.30 -13.76
CA LEU A 851 21.13 -21.63 -13.12
C LEU A 851 22.37 -22.50 -12.97
N THR A 852 22.27 -23.82 -13.19
CA THR A 852 23.44 -24.68 -13.30
C THR A 852 24.24 -24.42 -14.59
N ASN A 853 23.66 -23.69 -15.56
CA ASN A 853 24.32 -23.26 -16.79
C ASN A 853 23.82 -21.89 -17.27
N LEU A 854 24.53 -20.82 -16.88
CA LEU A 854 24.15 -19.45 -17.25
C LEU A 854 24.15 -19.16 -18.75
N GLN A 855 24.77 -20.00 -19.59
CA GLN A 855 24.66 -19.84 -21.05
C GLN A 855 23.21 -19.95 -21.53
N LEU A 856 22.35 -20.68 -20.80
CA LEU A 856 20.92 -20.79 -21.10
C LEU A 856 20.16 -19.45 -20.96
N LEU A 857 20.73 -18.49 -20.23
CA LEU A 857 20.15 -17.16 -20.00
C LEU A 857 20.58 -16.14 -21.07
N ARG A 858 21.54 -16.47 -21.94
CA ARG A 858 21.95 -15.61 -23.06
C ARG A 858 20.75 -15.28 -23.94
N ASP A 859 20.66 -14.03 -24.39
CA ASP A 859 19.49 -13.52 -25.12
C ASP A 859 19.11 -14.38 -26.34
N GLY A 860 20.09 -14.90 -27.09
CA GLY A 860 19.83 -15.80 -28.21
C GLY A 860 19.17 -17.13 -27.80
N ASN A 861 19.60 -17.72 -26.68
CA ASN A 861 19.01 -18.94 -26.13
C ASN A 861 17.62 -18.68 -25.55
N ILE A 862 17.43 -17.57 -24.83
CA ILE A 862 16.12 -17.17 -24.32
C ILE A 862 15.13 -16.93 -25.46
N ALA A 863 15.53 -16.21 -26.51
CA ALA A 863 14.68 -15.98 -27.67
C ALA A 863 14.29 -17.31 -28.36
N HIS A 864 15.24 -18.20 -28.59
CA HIS A 864 14.98 -19.51 -29.18
C HIS A 864 14.01 -20.34 -28.31
N ARG A 865 14.28 -20.47 -27.01
CA ARG A 865 13.44 -21.22 -26.06
C ARG A 865 12.04 -20.62 -25.93
N THR A 866 11.91 -19.29 -26.01
CA THR A 866 10.63 -18.60 -26.01
C THR A 866 9.80 -18.98 -27.23
N THR A 867 10.38 -18.95 -28.44
CA THR A 867 9.69 -19.39 -29.66
C THR A 867 9.28 -20.87 -29.61
N VAL A 868 10.11 -21.73 -29.01
CA VAL A 868 9.76 -23.14 -28.80
C VAL A 868 8.56 -23.27 -27.85
N LEU A 869 8.56 -22.53 -26.74
CA LEU A 869 7.47 -22.53 -25.76
C LEU A 869 6.14 -22.06 -26.38
N GLU A 870 6.18 -20.99 -27.18
CA GLU A 870 4.99 -20.45 -27.87
C GLU A 870 4.37 -21.47 -28.84
N LYS A 871 5.21 -22.25 -29.55
CA LYS A 871 4.75 -23.29 -30.50
C LYS A 871 4.03 -24.46 -29.83
N LEU A 872 4.21 -24.68 -28.53
CA LEU A 872 3.55 -25.79 -27.82
C LEU A 872 2.04 -25.54 -27.58
N GLY A 873 1.59 -24.27 -27.62
CA GLY A 873 0.20 -23.91 -27.39
C GLY A 873 -0.33 -24.48 -26.05
N PRO A 874 -1.40 -25.31 -26.04
CA PRO A 874 -1.92 -25.91 -24.81
C PRO A 874 -1.08 -27.07 -24.25
N LYS A 875 -0.04 -27.54 -24.97
CA LYS A 875 0.84 -28.65 -24.53
C LYS A 875 2.08 -28.16 -23.76
N ILE A 876 1.97 -27.00 -23.11
CA ILE A 876 3.06 -26.43 -22.31
C ILE A 876 3.37 -27.32 -21.09
N PRO A 877 4.64 -27.39 -20.65
CA PRO A 877 5.00 -28.13 -19.45
C PRO A 877 4.46 -27.43 -18.20
N ARG A 878 4.18 -28.21 -17.14
CA ARG A 878 3.76 -27.67 -15.85
C ARG A 878 4.78 -26.74 -15.21
N GLY A 879 6.08 -27.03 -15.39
CA GLY A 879 7.17 -26.20 -14.90
C GLY A 879 7.81 -25.44 -16.05
N ILE A 880 7.75 -24.11 -16.00
CA ILE A 880 8.35 -23.20 -16.98
C ILE A 880 9.35 -22.33 -16.23
N SER A 881 10.59 -22.28 -16.72
CA SER A 881 11.60 -21.37 -16.16
C SER A 881 11.11 -19.93 -16.20
N LEU A 882 11.25 -19.21 -15.09
CA LEU A 882 10.83 -17.81 -14.96
C LEU A 882 11.71 -16.84 -15.77
N PHE A 883 12.80 -17.33 -16.36
CA PHE A 883 13.56 -16.59 -17.38
C PHE A 883 12.90 -16.63 -18.77
N LEU A 884 11.84 -17.42 -18.95
CA LEU A 884 10.97 -17.45 -20.13
C LEU A 884 9.62 -16.81 -19.79
N PRO A 885 8.90 -16.21 -20.76
CA PRO A 885 7.60 -15.62 -20.47
C PRO A 885 6.57 -16.72 -20.20
N ILE A 886 5.95 -16.71 -19.02
CA ILE A 886 4.83 -17.61 -18.72
C ILE A 886 3.64 -17.23 -19.62
N PRO A 887 3.08 -18.18 -20.40
CA PRO A 887 1.99 -17.89 -21.33
C PRO A 887 0.71 -17.38 -20.65
N GLU A 888 0.01 -16.44 -21.29
CA GLU A 888 -1.23 -15.85 -20.74
C GLU A 888 -2.38 -16.85 -20.60
N ILE A 889 -2.38 -17.89 -21.43
CA ILE A 889 -3.40 -18.95 -21.44
C ILE A 889 -3.28 -19.92 -20.26
N ARG A 890 -2.20 -19.82 -19.47
CA ARG A 890 -1.93 -20.75 -18.37
C ARG A 890 -2.99 -20.59 -17.28
N ASN A 891 -3.63 -21.71 -16.94
CA ASN A 891 -4.62 -21.83 -15.87
C ASN A 891 -4.12 -22.82 -14.80
N CYS A 892 -4.89 -23.01 -13.73
CA CYS A 892 -4.52 -23.92 -12.63
C CYS A 892 -4.25 -25.36 -13.10
N GLY A 893 -5.03 -25.88 -14.05
CA GLY A 893 -4.84 -27.23 -14.58
C GLY A 893 -3.50 -27.37 -15.32
N LEU A 894 -3.17 -26.43 -16.20
CA LEU A 894 -1.87 -26.40 -16.91
C LEU A 894 -0.69 -26.19 -15.96
N ALA A 895 -0.90 -25.46 -14.86
CA ALA A 895 0.11 -25.22 -13.83
C ALA A 895 0.28 -26.38 -12.83
N GLY A 896 -0.53 -27.44 -12.92
CA GLY A 896 -0.51 -28.54 -11.97
C GLY A 896 -1.01 -28.16 -10.56
N ILE A 897 -1.86 -27.14 -10.46
CA ILE A 897 -2.48 -26.70 -9.20
C ILE A 897 -3.81 -27.44 -9.01
N PRO A 898 -3.97 -28.24 -7.94
CA PRO A 898 -5.26 -28.82 -7.59
C PRO A 898 -6.35 -27.76 -7.41
N SER A 899 -7.57 -28.07 -7.83
CA SER A 899 -8.72 -27.16 -7.78
C SER A 899 -9.00 -26.60 -6.38
N SER A 900 -8.73 -27.37 -5.32
CA SER A 900 -8.87 -26.94 -3.92
C SER A 900 -7.94 -25.78 -3.52
N TYR A 901 -6.85 -25.57 -4.26
CA TYR A 901 -5.83 -24.55 -3.99
C TYR A 901 -5.79 -23.46 -5.07
N CYS A 902 -6.62 -23.56 -6.10
CA CYS A 902 -6.63 -22.65 -7.23
C CYS A 902 -7.24 -21.29 -6.88
N LEU A 903 -6.49 -20.20 -7.09
CA LEU A 903 -6.95 -18.83 -6.88
C LEU A 903 -7.40 -18.11 -8.16
N CYS A 904 -7.38 -18.78 -9.31
CA CYS A 904 -7.79 -18.17 -10.60
C CYS A 904 -9.31 -18.01 -10.76
N HIS A 905 -10.11 -18.58 -9.86
CA HIS A 905 -11.57 -18.53 -9.91
C HIS A 905 -12.11 -17.33 -9.11
N THR A 906 -13.18 -16.71 -9.58
CA THR A 906 -13.92 -15.72 -8.79
C THR A 906 -14.88 -16.44 -7.85
N LEU A 907 -14.72 -16.20 -6.54
CA LEU A 907 -15.62 -16.69 -5.50
C LEU A 907 -16.73 -15.67 -5.24
N SER A 908 -17.98 -16.10 -5.41
CA SER A 908 -19.15 -15.30 -5.02
C SER A 908 -19.78 -15.89 -3.77
N GLN A 909 -19.82 -15.13 -2.68
CA GLN A 909 -20.41 -15.59 -1.44
C GLN A 909 -21.91 -15.86 -1.61
N ILE A 910 -22.37 -16.99 -1.09
CA ILE A 910 -23.79 -17.35 -1.02
C ILE A 910 -24.22 -17.55 0.43
N LEU A 911 -25.53 -17.46 0.70
CA LEU A 911 -26.05 -17.67 2.04
C LEU A 911 -25.78 -19.11 2.48
N THR A 912 -25.43 -19.29 3.76
CA THR A 912 -25.22 -20.62 4.33
C THR A 912 -26.50 -21.47 4.32
N THR A 913 -27.67 -20.83 4.31
CA THR A 913 -28.99 -21.46 4.19
C THR A 913 -29.39 -21.77 2.75
N ASP A 914 -28.59 -21.40 1.75
CA ASP A 914 -28.85 -21.75 0.35
C ASP A 914 -28.88 -23.28 0.19
N GLN A 915 -29.87 -23.81 -0.53
CA GLN A 915 -30.04 -25.25 -0.71
C GLN A 915 -28.81 -25.89 -1.36
N ARG A 916 -28.11 -25.17 -2.25
CA ARG A 916 -26.86 -25.64 -2.88
C ARG A 916 -25.75 -25.76 -1.84
N ALA A 917 -25.64 -24.78 -0.93
CA ALA A 917 -24.67 -24.81 0.16
C ALA A 917 -24.92 -25.96 1.14
N GLN A 918 -26.18 -26.16 1.54
CA GLN A 918 -26.57 -27.26 2.44
C GLN A 918 -26.28 -28.63 1.82
N ARG A 919 -26.70 -28.84 0.56
CA ARG A 919 -26.43 -30.10 -0.17
C ARG A 919 -24.94 -30.36 -0.36
N ALA A 920 -24.15 -29.33 -0.68
CA ALA A 920 -22.70 -29.45 -0.78
C ALA A 920 -22.07 -29.84 0.58
N ALA A 921 -22.49 -29.22 1.68
CA ALA A 921 -21.98 -29.53 3.01
C ALA A 921 -22.34 -30.95 3.46
N GLU A 922 -23.58 -31.40 3.24
CA GLU A 922 -24.00 -32.78 3.49
C GLU A 922 -23.17 -33.77 2.68
N PHE A 923 -22.96 -33.50 1.39
CA PHE A 923 -22.15 -34.34 0.52
C PHE A 923 -20.70 -34.41 0.99
N VAL A 924 -20.09 -33.28 1.38
CA VAL A 924 -18.73 -33.27 1.95
C VAL A 924 -18.66 -34.14 3.21
N VAL A 925 -19.63 -34.05 4.13
CA VAL A 925 -19.66 -34.90 5.33
C VAL A 925 -19.86 -36.38 4.98
N GLN A 926 -20.66 -36.70 3.95
CA GLN A 926 -20.80 -38.06 3.45
C GLN A 926 -19.48 -38.59 2.89
N SER A 927 -18.76 -37.79 2.11
CA SER A 927 -17.44 -38.17 1.58
C SER A 927 -16.41 -38.37 2.68
N ILE A 928 -16.38 -37.52 3.72
CA ILE A 928 -15.51 -37.73 4.89
C ILE A 928 -15.81 -39.10 5.53
N ASN A 929 -17.09 -39.39 5.79
CA ASN A 929 -17.48 -40.67 6.39
C ASN A 929 -17.19 -41.88 5.49
N SER A 930 -17.17 -41.69 4.16
CA SER A 930 -16.74 -42.72 3.21
C SER A 930 -15.24 -42.99 3.33
N ILE A 931 -14.42 -41.94 3.48
CA ILE A 931 -12.97 -42.06 3.67
C ILE A 931 -12.65 -42.79 4.98
N THR A 932 -13.38 -42.51 6.06
CA THR A 932 -13.15 -43.14 7.37
C THR A 932 -13.94 -44.44 7.57
N SER A 933 -14.60 -44.97 6.53
CA SER A 933 -15.53 -46.10 6.69
C SER A 933 -14.86 -47.42 7.08
N GLU A 934 -13.60 -47.62 6.67
CA GLU A 934 -12.80 -48.79 7.01
C GLU A 934 -12.20 -48.72 8.44
N GLU A 935 -12.09 -47.50 8.98
CA GLU A 935 -11.52 -47.25 10.31
C GLU A 935 -12.59 -47.39 11.40
N LYS A 936 -12.72 -48.60 11.96
CA LYS A 936 -13.75 -48.95 12.97
C LYS A 936 -13.72 -48.09 14.24
N LEU A 937 -12.58 -47.46 14.54
CA LEU A 937 -12.41 -46.61 15.72
C LEU A 937 -12.82 -45.16 15.49
N CYS A 938 -13.11 -44.76 14.24
CA CYS A 938 -13.58 -43.41 13.92
C CYS A 938 -15.11 -43.31 14.06
N GLN A 939 -15.56 -42.35 14.85
CA GLN A 939 -16.98 -42.02 14.94
C GLN A 939 -17.50 -41.42 13.63
N ARG A 940 -18.73 -41.79 13.27
CA ARG A 940 -19.43 -41.22 12.12
C ARG A 940 -19.79 -39.76 12.39
N LEU A 941 -19.26 -38.85 11.59
CA LEU A 941 -19.49 -37.42 11.70
C LEU A 941 -20.85 -37.02 11.13
N ARG A 942 -21.48 -36.01 11.74
CA ARG A 942 -22.70 -35.35 11.27
C ARG A 942 -22.45 -33.86 11.04
N LEU A 943 -23.13 -33.28 10.05
CA LEU A 943 -23.11 -31.84 9.82
C LEU A 943 -23.76 -31.14 11.03
N LYS A 944 -23.03 -30.21 11.65
CA LYS A 944 -23.55 -29.34 12.73
C LYS A 944 -24.03 -28.01 12.18
N GLU A 945 -23.21 -27.34 11.37
CA GLU A 945 -23.54 -26.06 10.75
C GLU A 945 -22.70 -25.82 9.49
N VAL A 946 -23.22 -25.00 8.58
CA VAL A 946 -22.45 -24.42 7.46
C VAL A 946 -22.02 -23.02 7.88
N GLN A 947 -20.71 -22.79 7.94
CA GLN A 947 -20.10 -21.55 8.42
C GLN A 947 -19.92 -20.51 7.32
N ALA A 948 -19.59 -20.96 6.11
CA ALA A 948 -19.47 -20.11 4.93
C ALA A 948 -19.71 -20.93 3.66
N ALA A 949 -20.16 -20.27 2.59
CA ALA A 949 -20.37 -20.92 1.31
C ALA A 949 -20.09 -19.94 0.16
N TYR A 950 -19.49 -20.45 -0.91
CA TYR A 950 -19.07 -19.69 -2.07
C TYR A 950 -19.38 -20.46 -3.35
N LEU A 951 -19.93 -19.77 -4.34
CA LEU A 951 -20.08 -20.25 -5.70
C LEU A 951 -18.80 -19.92 -6.48
N LEU A 952 -18.24 -20.90 -7.18
CA LEU A 952 -17.10 -20.70 -8.09
C LEU A 952 -17.64 -20.43 -9.48
N ASN A 953 -17.31 -19.26 -10.04
CA ASN A 953 -17.76 -18.90 -11.37
C ASN A 953 -16.82 -19.52 -12.43
N GLN A 954 -17.25 -20.64 -13.04
CA GLN A 954 -16.68 -21.17 -14.27
C GLN A 954 -17.72 -20.96 -15.37
N ASP A 955 -17.47 -20.02 -16.28
CA ASP A 955 -18.18 -19.75 -17.52
C ASP A 955 -19.65 -20.21 -17.61
N ASN A 956 -20.60 -19.33 -17.24
CA ASN A 956 -22.03 -19.26 -17.66
C ASN A 956 -22.84 -20.55 -17.90
N ASN A 957 -22.41 -21.72 -17.42
CA ASN A 957 -23.09 -22.98 -17.65
C ASN A 957 -24.01 -23.27 -16.47
N MET A 958 -25.30 -23.00 -16.65
CA MET A 958 -26.31 -23.12 -15.58
C MET A 958 -26.45 -24.56 -15.02
N TYR A 959 -25.94 -25.57 -15.74
CA TYR A 959 -26.06 -26.99 -15.40
C TYR A 959 -24.82 -27.58 -14.71
N GLU A 960 -23.69 -26.89 -14.75
CA GLU A 960 -22.44 -27.31 -14.12
C GLU A 960 -21.83 -26.15 -13.34
N PHE A 961 -21.84 -26.25 -12.02
CA PHE A 961 -21.29 -25.24 -11.13
C PHE A 961 -20.64 -25.89 -9.91
N GLU A 962 -19.77 -25.15 -9.23
CA GLU A 962 -19.09 -25.65 -8.05
C GLU A 962 -19.39 -24.77 -6.83
N VAL A 963 -19.57 -25.43 -5.69
CA VAL A 963 -19.83 -24.78 -4.41
C VAL A 963 -18.74 -25.19 -3.44
N LYS A 964 -17.97 -24.21 -2.96
CA LYS A 964 -17.03 -24.38 -1.84
C LYS A 964 -17.75 -24.03 -0.55
N VAL A 965 -17.72 -24.95 0.41
CA VAL A 965 -18.34 -24.78 1.72
C VAL A 965 -17.29 -24.88 2.80
N ARG A 966 -17.45 -24.08 3.85
CA ARG A 966 -16.86 -24.30 5.16
C ARG A 966 -17.95 -24.77 6.10
N LEU A 967 -17.71 -25.89 6.77
CA LEU A 967 -18.68 -26.53 7.64
C LEU A 967 -18.05 -26.95 8.95
N ARG A 968 -18.91 -27.18 9.94
CA ARG A 968 -18.54 -27.76 11.23
C ARG A 968 -19.27 -29.07 11.45
N THR A 969 -18.60 -30.07 12.00
CA THR A 969 -19.18 -31.38 12.31
C THR A 969 -19.35 -31.62 13.80
N THR A 970 -20.15 -32.64 14.14
CA THR A 970 -20.24 -33.24 15.47
C THR A 970 -20.17 -34.77 15.35
N PRO A 971 -19.47 -35.49 16.26
CA PRO A 971 -18.71 -34.99 17.41
C PRO A 971 -17.36 -34.35 17.02
N GLY A 972 -16.65 -33.79 18.01
CA GLY A 972 -15.30 -33.24 17.84
C GLY A 972 -15.21 -31.78 17.35
N GLU A 973 -16.33 -31.15 16.97
CA GLU A 973 -16.38 -29.75 16.51
C GLU A 973 -15.40 -29.48 15.35
N GLY A 974 -15.22 -30.46 14.47
CA GLY A 974 -14.27 -30.36 13.36
C GLY A 974 -14.70 -29.36 12.31
N GLN A 975 -13.80 -28.46 11.94
CA GLN A 975 -14.04 -27.48 10.88
C GLN A 975 -13.37 -27.96 9.59
N PHE A 976 -14.17 -28.08 8.53
CA PHE A 976 -13.74 -28.59 7.24
C PHE A 976 -14.09 -27.62 6.12
N GLU A 977 -13.27 -27.59 5.07
CA GLU A 977 -13.59 -26.98 3.80
C GLU A 977 -13.55 -28.03 2.69
N GLY A 978 -14.52 -27.96 1.78
CA GLY A 978 -14.59 -28.84 0.61
C GLY A 978 -15.30 -28.16 -0.54
N THR A 979 -14.93 -28.51 -1.76
CA THR A 979 -15.58 -28.03 -2.98
C THR A 979 -16.37 -29.18 -3.61
N THR A 980 -17.65 -28.95 -3.88
CA THR A 980 -18.53 -29.92 -4.53
C THR A 980 -18.90 -29.40 -5.91
N ARG A 981 -18.72 -30.23 -6.94
CA ARG A 981 -19.18 -29.98 -8.30
C ARG A 981 -20.58 -30.56 -8.47
N PHE A 982 -21.46 -29.76 -9.04
CA PHE A 982 -22.83 -30.10 -9.41
C PHE A 982 -22.88 -30.31 -10.91
N THR A 983 -23.36 -31.46 -11.37
CA THR A 983 -23.58 -31.77 -12.79
C THR A 983 -25.00 -32.29 -12.97
N GLY A 984 -25.96 -31.38 -13.13
CA GLY A 984 -27.39 -31.72 -13.16
C GLY A 984 -27.86 -32.43 -11.87
N TYR A 985 -27.89 -33.76 -11.87
CA TYR A 985 -28.34 -34.60 -10.74
C TYR A 985 -27.20 -35.22 -9.93
N SER A 986 -25.97 -35.25 -10.45
CA SER A 986 -24.81 -35.84 -9.75
C SER A 986 -24.01 -34.80 -8.97
N LEU A 987 -23.47 -35.25 -7.84
CA LEU A 987 -22.52 -34.50 -7.02
C LEU A 987 -21.20 -35.25 -7.01
N ALA A 988 -20.10 -34.50 -7.16
CA ALA A 988 -18.76 -35.03 -7.06
C ALA A 988 -17.87 -34.07 -6.26
N LEU A 989 -16.91 -34.61 -5.53
CA LEU A 989 -15.95 -33.78 -4.79
C LEU A 989 -14.89 -33.29 -5.78
N ASN A 990 -14.64 -31.98 -5.78
CA ASN A 990 -13.60 -31.38 -6.61
C ASN A 990 -12.39 -31.03 -5.72
N GLY A 991 -11.39 -31.92 -5.70
CA GLY A 991 -10.21 -31.81 -4.84
C GLY A 991 -10.38 -32.55 -3.51
N VAL A 992 -9.50 -32.24 -2.55
CA VAL A 992 -9.51 -32.88 -1.22
C VAL A 992 -10.29 -32.05 -0.21
N VAL A 993 -10.95 -32.71 0.74
CA VAL A 993 -11.56 -32.06 1.90
C VAL A 993 -10.46 -31.71 2.90
N ILE A 994 -10.36 -30.45 3.31
CA ILE A 994 -9.32 -29.98 4.23
C ILE A 994 -9.89 -29.69 5.61
N ARG A 995 -9.14 -30.00 6.66
CA ARG A 995 -9.43 -29.61 8.05
C ARG A 995 -8.80 -28.24 8.35
N THR A 996 -9.59 -27.27 8.82
CA THR A 996 -9.15 -25.87 9.05
C THR A 996 -8.91 -25.52 10.53
N ASN A 997 -9.17 -26.44 11.46
CA ASN A 997 -8.78 -26.32 12.86
C ASN A 997 -7.91 -27.51 13.31
N LYS A 998 -7.02 -27.27 14.29
CA LYS A 998 -6.19 -28.35 14.87
C LYS A 998 -7.09 -29.45 15.44
N TYR A 999 -6.76 -30.71 15.15
CA TYR A 999 -7.47 -31.88 15.68
C TYR A 999 -6.82 -32.46 16.94
N ALA A 1000 -5.53 -32.17 17.20
CA ALA A 1000 -4.81 -32.57 18.41
C ALA A 1000 -5.08 -34.06 18.75
N ASN A 1001 -5.41 -34.39 20.00
CA ASN A 1001 -5.69 -35.76 20.43
C ASN A 1001 -7.11 -36.25 20.05
N GLN A 1002 -7.78 -35.70 19.05
CA GLN A 1002 -9.08 -36.22 18.59
C GLN A 1002 -8.95 -37.51 17.77
N SER A 1003 -7.79 -37.76 17.17
CA SER A 1003 -7.55 -38.87 16.23
C SER A 1003 -6.49 -39.87 16.74
N TYR A 1004 -6.30 -39.99 18.06
CA TYR A 1004 -5.25 -40.82 18.68
C TYR A 1004 -5.30 -42.31 18.36
N CYS A 1005 -6.45 -42.80 17.89
CA CYS A 1005 -6.72 -44.20 17.56
C CYS A 1005 -6.34 -44.57 16.12
N VAL A 1006 -5.89 -43.58 15.31
CA VAL A 1006 -5.51 -43.77 13.91
C VAL A 1006 -4.04 -43.39 13.75
N GLU A 1007 -3.23 -44.34 13.28
CA GLU A 1007 -1.80 -44.13 12.95
C GLU A 1007 -1.59 -43.91 11.44
N ASN A 1008 -2.59 -43.33 10.78
CA ASN A 1008 -2.57 -43.03 9.35
C ASN A 1008 -2.77 -41.53 9.12
N TYR A 1009 -1.68 -40.84 8.81
CA TYR A 1009 -1.66 -39.37 8.62
C TYR A 1009 -2.63 -38.87 7.53
N ARG A 1010 -3.02 -39.73 6.58
CA ARG A 1010 -3.99 -39.39 5.52
C ARG A 1010 -5.43 -39.36 6.04
N ILE A 1011 -5.73 -40.10 7.11
CA ILE A 1011 -7.07 -40.27 7.68
C ILE A 1011 -7.24 -39.51 9.00
N GLU A 1012 -6.17 -39.32 9.78
CA GLU A 1012 -6.17 -38.67 11.09
C GLU A 1012 -7.03 -37.40 11.16
N MET A 1013 -6.90 -36.50 10.17
CA MET A 1013 -7.61 -35.22 10.19
C MET A 1013 -9.14 -35.32 10.07
N TYR A 1014 -9.63 -36.46 9.58
CA TYR A 1014 -11.05 -36.77 9.42
C TYR A 1014 -11.62 -37.52 10.62
N CYS A 1015 -10.77 -38.22 11.38
CA CYS A 1015 -11.20 -39.10 12.44
C CYS A 1015 -11.49 -38.35 13.74
N TYR A 1016 -12.57 -38.75 14.40
CA TYR A 1016 -12.79 -38.49 15.82
C TYR A 1016 -12.93 -39.85 16.51
N CYS A 1017 -12.02 -40.18 17.41
CA CYS A 1017 -11.96 -41.50 18.02
C CYS A 1017 -13.14 -41.80 18.95
N LEU A 1018 -13.55 -43.06 18.97
CA LEU A 1018 -14.62 -43.60 19.83
C LEU A 1018 -14.35 -43.41 21.32
#